data_AF-A0A2P6V9L1-F1
#
_entry.id   AF-A0A2P6V9L1-F1
#
_cell.length_a   1.000
_cell.length_b   1.000
_cell.length_c   1.000
_cell.angle_alpha   90.00
_cell.angle_beta   90.00
_cell.angle_gamma   90.00
#
_symmetry.space_group_name_H-M   'P 1'
#
loop_
_entity.id
_entity.type
_entity.pdbx_description
1 polymer ?
#
loop_
_entity_poly.entity_id
_entity_poly.type
_entity_poly.pdbx_seq_one_letter_code
_entity_poly.pdbx_strand_id
1 'polypeptide(L)'
;MVLDASSLQAPGAGQPGSRAGPDAEAGWRSMRAAVAAYAPGVTALRLARFDLHSRATARKQAELLALLAPRVQRVELRGCAIDAPLLTLLASWPAQQRVAIAGSCNWAKVAAAGTLQQMHGKISSLETAAADVAAVLPQLPALSRLAVDCQEAHLGGPPLLDVAGVLPELTALECVSLHGAATWAAEQHEFEGLVGALCELPRLQECSLSPLNGAALPASLAQLAGALTRLHLDCSGHAYTAADAERLRPGYAALWRLRACQELTLEDARAFMWPPAPAAVDLPVLRTLRLRRGDMPRDLLPPALFDAAALPALERLAVDMELSWQEAEEEEIGPAVGLPPCFASLTTLAHLELASCGLDEVPAEKARPVAAFSCAASRAMASREFDIVIFGASGFTGRHVAAEVVASGFTGKWALAGRGRAKLEGVAAALPERRAGVSAPGLVVADVADPESLAAMARSARVLINTVGPFRYWGEPVVKACVDAGTDYLDICGEPEFIEKVELQYSEAAAAAGCYVASAVGFDSVPGDLGIEYTLSLFKPPARCTLVESALTISGGAQGFRGHYPTYESAVAGFASAGELRKLRKEAEQKKGRVDLKVPGPKPPRQAGAAWDGRLNAWTFPFMGADASVIRRSMAARVKAGEPAANVAVVFTLPSRYYMTLWQGFGAAFSFLAGKPWGRRVLLQYPRMFSYGMFSHEGPSEQQMAETTFRFTNIAKGYSAGAPQSPGEEPDVEIITRISGPEPGYIACSIFIVQAAVTLLEERDKLPAPGVHTPASLLRRTTYIERLQRRGVKFEQLESAAVQ
;
A
#
# COMPACT_ATOMS: atom_id res chain seq x y z
N MET A 1 -14.10 29.03 -23.88
CA MET A 1 -14.11 27.60 -23.52
C MET A 1 -12.68 27.15 -23.22
N VAL A 2 -12.47 26.24 -22.25
CA VAL A 2 -11.15 25.64 -21.98
C VAL A 2 -11.04 24.33 -22.76
N LEU A 3 -9.99 24.16 -23.56
CA LEU A 3 -9.70 22.91 -24.26
C LEU A 3 -8.55 22.19 -23.55
N ASP A 4 -8.78 20.95 -23.07
CA ASP A 4 -7.71 20.09 -22.58
C ASP A 4 -7.13 19.27 -23.74
N ALA A 5 -6.00 19.73 -24.24
CA ALA A 5 -5.32 19.19 -25.41
C ALA A 5 -4.42 17.98 -25.08
N SER A 6 -4.40 17.49 -23.83
CA SER A 6 -3.85 16.16 -23.52
C SER A 6 -4.59 15.02 -24.26
N SER A 7 -5.82 15.29 -24.71
CA SER A 7 -6.64 14.40 -25.54
C SER A 7 -6.28 14.38 -27.03
N LEU A 8 -5.43 15.30 -27.53
CA LEU A 8 -5.06 15.41 -28.96
C LEU A 8 -3.93 14.44 -29.37
N GLN A 9 -3.92 13.24 -28.81
CA GLN A 9 -2.98 12.17 -29.16
C GLN A 9 -3.63 11.22 -30.18
N ALA A 10 -3.04 11.08 -31.37
CA ALA A 10 -3.63 10.28 -32.44
C ALA A 10 -3.59 8.77 -32.13
N PRO A 11 -4.63 8.00 -32.54
CA PRO A 11 -4.63 6.55 -32.38
C PRO A 11 -3.55 5.92 -33.26
N GLY A 12 -2.69 5.09 -32.67
CA GLY A 12 -1.71 4.27 -33.41
C GLY A 12 -0.27 4.82 -33.49
N ALA A 13 0.13 5.74 -32.61
CA ALA A 13 1.54 6.12 -32.45
C ALA A 13 2.38 4.94 -31.88
N GLY A 14 2.85 4.07 -32.78
CA GLY A 14 3.88 3.07 -32.49
C GLY A 14 5.26 3.70 -32.29
N GLN A 15 6.26 2.86 -31.99
CA GLN A 15 7.63 3.28 -31.63
C GLN A 15 8.27 4.33 -32.59
N PRO A 16 9.19 5.17 -32.07
CA PRO A 16 9.81 6.25 -32.85
C PRO A 16 10.48 5.73 -34.13
N GLY A 17 10.05 6.22 -35.29
CA GLY A 17 10.68 5.92 -36.59
C GLY A 17 9.78 5.27 -37.65
N SER A 18 8.57 4.79 -37.29
CA SER A 18 7.63 4.23 -38.28
C SER A 18 6.91 5.32 -39.10
N ARG A 19 6.73 5.09 -40.42
CA ARG A 19 5.87 5.94 -41.26
C ARG A 19 4.39 5.65 -40.92
N ALA A 20 3.61 6.70 -40.71
CA ALA A 20 2.18 6.61 -40.44
C ALA A 20 1.44 5.95 -41.63
N GLY A 21 0.61 4.95 -41.34
CA GLY A 21 -0.26 4.31 -42.34
C GLY A 21 -1.47 5.18 -42.74
N PRO A 22 -2.21 4.79 -43.80
CA PRO A 22 -3.32 5.59 -44.33
C PRO A 22 -4.42 5.90 -43.30
N ASP A 23 -4.72 4.98 -42.39
CA ASP A 23 -5.73 5.18 -41.33
C ASP A 23 -5.34 6.28 -40.33
N ALA A 24 -4.04 6.42 -40.04
CA ALA A 24 -3.54 7.49 -39.18
C ALA A 24 -3.67 8.86 -39.87
N GLU A 25 -3.49 8.93 -41.19
CA GLU A 25 -3.71 10.17 -41.96
C GLU A 25 -5.18 10.59 -41.95
N ALA A 26 -6.11 9.63 -42.07
CA ALA A 26 -7.54 9.88 -41.93
C ALA A 26 -7.88 10.40 -40.51
N GLY A 27 -7.32 9.80 -39.46
CA GLY A 27 -7.47 10.26 -38.08
C GLY A 27 -7.01 11.71 -37.87
N TRP A 28 -5.84 12.09 -38.40
CA TRP A 28 -5.33 13.46 -38.33
C TRP A 28 -6.22 14.47 -39.06
N ARG A 29 -6.79 14.10 -40.22
CA ARG A 29 -7.74 14.96 -40.96
C ARG A 29 -9.03 15.20 -40.17
N SER A 30 -9.61 14.15 -39.59
CA SER A 30 -10.81 14.26 -38.75
C SER A 30 -10.55 15.12 -37.50
N MET A 31 -9.39 14.94 -36.84
CA MET A 31 -9.04 15.75 -35.67
C MET A 31 -8.82 17.22 -36.04
N ARG A 32 -8.21 17.51 -37.20
CA ARG A 32 -8.06 18.88 -37.73
C ARG A 32 -9.40 19.53 -38.03
N ALA A 33 -10.35 18.80 -38.62
CA ALA A 33 -11.71 19.29 -38.88
C ALA A 33 -12.46 19.61 -37.58
N ALA A 34 -12.37 18.74 -36.56
CA ALA A 34 -12.96 18.97 -35.25
C ALA A 34 -12.35 20.21 -34.56
N VAL A 35 -11.01 20.31 -34.49
CA VAL A 35 -10.33 21.48 -33.91
C VAL A 35 -10.73 22.77 -34.63
N ALA A 36 -10.80 22.77 -35.97
CA ALA A 36 -11.23 23.94 -36.74
C ALA A 36 -12.70 24.34 -36.45
N ALA A 37 -13.59 23.38 -36.22
CA ALA A 37 -15.00 23.64 -35.89
C ALA A 37 -15.18 24.24 -34.48
N TYR A 38 -14.38 23.79 -33.49
CA TYR A 38 -14.47 24.29 -32.10
C TYR A 38 -13.58 25.52 -31.82
N ALA A 39 -12.55 25.76 -32.63
CA ALA A 39 -11.62 26.89 -32.48
C ALA A 39 -12.28 28.27 -32.25
N PRO A 40 -13.43 28.63 -32.87
CA PRO A 40 -14.05 29.93 -32.65
C PRO A 40 -14.43 30.24 -31.19
N GLY A 41 -14.69 29.20 -30.36
CA GLY A 41 -15.09 29.33 -28.95
C GLY A 41 -14.01 28.98 -27.91
N VAL A 42 -12.82 28.55 -28.33
CA VAL A 42 -11.71 28.23 -27.43
C VAL A 42 -10.99 29.52 -27.04
N THR A 43 -10.96 29.80 -25.73
CA THR A 43 -10.34 31.01 -25.15
C THR A 43 -9.19 30.68 -24.21
N ALA A 44 -9.10 29.43 -23.74
CA ALA A 44 -7.96 28.93 -22.97
C ALA A 44 -7.61 27.48 -23.36
N LEU A 45 -6.35 27.12 -23.21
CA LEU A 45 -5.79 25.82 -23.58
C LEU A 45 -5.02 25.21 -22.40
N ARG A 46 -5.22 23.93 -22.12
CA ARG A 46 -4.43 23.16 -21.14
C ARG A 46 -3.66 22.04 -21.82
N LEU A 47 -2.38 21.90 -21.50
CA LEU A 47 -1.45 20.94 -22.10
C LEU A 47 -0.74 20.14 -21.00
N ALA A 48 -1.09 18.86 -20.83
CA ALA A 48 -0.55 18.03 -19.75
C ALA A 48 0.34 16.84 -20.20
N ARG A 49 0.31 16.49 -21.50
CA ARG A 49 1.10 15.39 -22.11
C ARG A 49 1.34 15.67 -23.59
N PHE A 50 2.31 16.54 -23.90
CA PHE A 50 2.64 16.96 -25.25
C PHE A 50 4.11 16.64 -25.52
N ASP A 51 4.38 15.80 -26.53
CA ASP A 51 5.73 15.31 -26.84
C ASP A 51 6.01 15.56 -28.33
N LEU A 52 6.97 16.45 -28.62
CA LEU A 52 7.37 16.82 -29.98
C LEU A 52 8.66 16.11 -30.44
N HIS A 53 9.12 15.07 -29.74
CA HIS A 53 10.38 14.37 -30.07
C HIS A 53 10.33 13.63 -31.42
N SER A 54 9.12 13.29 -31.92
CA SER A 54 8.90 12.77 -33.28
C SER A 54 8.68 13.90 -34.28
N ARG A 55 9.61 14.12 -35.22
CA ARG A 55 9.49 15.15 -36.29
C ARG A 55 8.17 15.08 -37.08
N ALA A 56 7.62 13.88 -37.26
CA ALA A 56 6.37 13.67 -38.02
C ALA A 56 5.11 13.97 -37.18
N THR A 57 5.13 13.64 -35.89
CA THR A 57 4.03 13.92 -34.96
C THR A 57 4.00 15.40 -34.60
N ALA A 58 5.17 15.97 -34.32
CA ALA A 58 5.36 17.36 -33.92
C ALA A 58 4.80 18.36 -34.93
N ARG A 59 5.07 18.14 -36.22
CA ARG A 59 4.54 19.01 -37.29
C ARG A 59 3.01 19.04 -37.31
N LYS A 60 2.35 17.88 -37.16
CA LYS A 60 0.89 17.80 -37.17
C LYS A 60 0.25 18.41 -35.91
N GLN A 61 0.88 18.22 -34.76
CA GLN A 61 0.43 18.85 -33.51
C GLN A 61 0.64 20.37 -33.55
N ALA A 62 1.75 20.86 -34.11
CA ALA A 62 1.98 22.28 -34.35
C ALA A 62 0.94 22.88 -35.31
N GLU A 63 0.55 22.16 -36.38
CA GLU A 63 -0.53 22.57 -37.29
C GLU A 63 -1.90 22.67 -36.59
N LEU A 64 -2.23 21.77 -35.65
CA LEU A 64 -3.46 21.88 -34.84
C LEU A 64 -3.41 23.07 -33.88
N LEU A 65 -2.27 23.26 -33.21
CA LEU A 65 -2.05 24.38 -32.29
C LEU A 65 -2.15 25.72 -33.03
N ALA A 66 -1.60 25.83 -34.25
CA ALA A 66 -1.67 27.04 -35.08
C ALA A 66 -3.11 27.47 -35.44
N LEU A 67 -4.08 26.55 -35.50
CA LEU A 67 -5.50 26.88 -35.70
C LEU A 67 -6.14 27.56 -34.48
N LEU A 68 -5.60 27.31 -33.28
CA LEU A 68 -6.08 27.89 -32.02
C LEU A 68 -5.34 29.19 -31.66
N ALA A 69 -4.12 29.35 -32.18
CA ALA A 69 -3.21 30.46 -31.90
C ALA A 69 -3.81 31.88 -32.00
N PRO A 70 -4.75 32.21 -32.92
CA PRO A 70 -5.28 33.57 -33.02
C PRO A 70 -6.31 33.95 -31.94
N ARG A 71 -6.84 33.00 -31.16
CA ARG A 71 -7.99 33.22 -30.25
C ARG A 71 -7.78 32.75 -28.81
N VAL A 72 -6.85 31.84 -28.55
CA VAL A 72 -6.45 31.49 -27.19
C VAL A 72 -5.90 32.74 -26.51
N GLN A 73 -6.35 33.05 -25.29
CA GLN A 73 -5.84 34.16 -24.47
C GLN A 73 -4.97 33.66 -23.31
N ARG A 74 -5.20 32.41 -22.86
CA ARG A 74 -4.44 31.76 -21.79
C ARG A 74 -4.03 30.34 -22.16
N VAL A 75 -2.76 30.00 -21.97
CA VAL A 75 -2.23 28.63 -22.06
C VAL A 75 -1.79 28.18 -20.67
N GLU A 76 -2.06 26.93 -20.31
CA GLU A 76 -1.67 26.30 -19.05
C GLU A 76 -0.88 25.02 -19.35
N LEU A 77 0.42 24.99 -19.05
CA LEU A 77 1.28 23.83 -19.21
C LEU A 77 1.36 23.06 -17.89
N ARG A 78 1.17 21.74 -17.89
CA ARG A 78 1.23 20.89 -16.69
C ARG A 78 2.15 19.68 -16.85
N GLY A 79 3.21 19.58 -16.04
CA GLY A 79 3.99 18.36 -15.85
C GLY A 79 4.88 17.86 -17.01
N CYS A 80 5.27 16.59 -16.92
CA CYS A 80 6.45 16.02 -17.57
C CYS A 80 6.35 15.81 -19.10
N ALA A 81 6.56 16.87 -19.90
CA ALA A 81 7.24 16.85 -21.22
C ALA A 81 7.35 18.25 -21.88
N ILE A 82 7.71 19.31 -21.15
CA ILE A 82 7.98 20.60 -21.81
C ILE A 82 9.31 20.50 -22.57
N ASP A 83 9.27 20.66 -23.89
CA ASP A 83 10.46 20.70 -24.76
C ASP A 83 10.63 22.05 -25.48
N ALA A 84 11.87 22.33 -25.91
CA ALA A 84 12.22 23.59 -26.57
C ALA A 84 11.41 23.87 -27.87
N PRO A 85 11.09 22.87 -28.72
CA PRO A 85 10.17 23.07 -29.85
C PRO A 85 8.79 23.61 -29.45
N LEU A 86 8.18 23.11 -28.36
CA LEU A 86 6.88 23.57 -27.89
C LEU A 86 6.94 25.02 -27.41
N LEU A 87 7.96 25.36 -26.63
CA LEU A 87 8.18 26.73 -26.15
C LEU A 87 8.45 27.70 -27.31
N THR A 88 9.21 27.29 -28.32
CA THR A 88 9.48 28.10 -29.52
C THR A 88 8.19 28.36 -30.31
N LEU A 89 7.31 27.36 -30.42
CA LEU A 89 5.99 27.53 -31.06
C LEU A 89 5.13 28.54 -30.30
N LEU A 90 5.05 28.46 -28.97
CA LEU A 90 4.29 29.41 -28.13
C LEU A 90 4.92 30.83 -28.13
N ALA A 91 6.25 30.92 -28.24
CA ALA A 91 6.95 32.18 -28.44
C ALA A 91 6.55 32.87 -29.75
N SER A 92 6.24 32.11 -30.82
CA SER A 92 5.78 32.66 -32.11
C SER A 92 4.34 33.19 -32.13
N TRP A 93 3.51 32.86 -31.14
CA TRP A 93 2.11 33.30 -31.10
C TRP A 93 1.96 34.81 -30.75
N PRO A 94 0.77 35.44 -30.84
CA PRO A 94 0.60 36.87 -30.51
C PRO A 94 1.05 37.26 -29.09
N ALA A 95 1.59 38.48 -28.94
CA ALA A 95 2.15 38.99 -27.68
C ALA A 95 1.13 39.16 -26.53
N GLN A 96 -0.17 39.21 -26.85
CA GLN A 96 -1.26 39.47 -25.88
C GLN A 96 -1.65 38.24 -25.04
N GLN A 97 -1.00 37.09 -25.27
CA GLN A 97 -1.37 35.82 -24.66
C GLN A 97 -0.56 35.52 -23.41
N ARG A 98 -1.24 34.99 -22.41
CA ARG A 98 -0.65 34.63 -21.12
C ARG A 98 -0.39 33.14 -21.01
N VAL A 99 0.83 32.76 -20.64
CA VAL A 99 1.24 31.36 -20.44
C VAL A 99 1.51 31.13 -18.96
N ALA A 100 0.72 30.25 -18.35
CA ALA A 100 0.97 29.71 -17.01
C ALA A 100 1.70 28.37 -17.14
N ILE A 101 2.76 28.19 -16.37
CA ILE A 101 3.56 26.96 -16.35
C ILE A 101 3.46 26.35 -14.94
N ALA A 102 3.07 25.08 -14.85
CA ALA A 102 2.79 24.39 -13.60
C ALA A 102 3.48 23.01 -13.52
N GLY A 103 4.38 22.83 -12.55
CA GLY A 103 4.96 21.53 -12.19
C GLY A 103 6.36 21.26 -12.74
N SER A 104 6.93 20.11 -12.35
CA SER A 104 8.34 19.75 -12.58
C SER A 104 8.70 19.63 -14.06
N CYS A 105 9.78 20.32 -14.45
CA CYS A 105 10.30 20.38 -15.81
C CYS A 105 11.82 20.19 -15.80
N ASN A 106 12.40 19.65 -16.87
CA ASN A 106 13.86 19.59 -17.00
C ASN A 106 14.39 20.97 -17.43
N TRP A 107 14.57 21.86 -16.45
CA TRP A 107 14.92 23.26 -16.69
C TRP A 107 16.29 23.43 -17.33
N ALA A 108 17.25 22.53 -17.07
CA ALA A 108 18.55 22.51 -17.75
C ALA A 108 18.43 22.41 -19.28
N LYS A 109 17.51 21.58 -19.81
CA LYS A 109 17.23 21.50 -21.26
C LYS A 109 16.51 22.73 -21.81
N VAL A 110 15.66 23.37 -21.02
CA VAL A 110 14.92 24.58 -21.41
C VAL A 110 15.85 25.80 -21.45
N ALA A 111 16.70 25.95 -20.43
CA ALA A 111 17.69 27.01 -20.32
C ALA A 111 18.72 26.98 -21.45
N ALA A 112 19.22 25.78 -21.81
CA ALA A 112 20.22 25.59 -22.86
C ALA A 112 19.76 26.03 -24.28
N ALA A 113 18.46 26.22 -24.51
CA ALA A 113 17.90 26.62 -25.80
C ALA A 113 17.64 28.13 -25.95
N GLY A 114 17.87 28.93 -24.90
CA GLY A 114 17.62 30.39 -24.90
C GLY A 114 16.13 30.79 -25.08
N THR A 115 15.21 29.82 -25.06
CA THR A 115 13.81 30.02 -25.46
C THR A 115 13.00 30.81 -24.42
N LEU A 116 13.42 30.83 -23.15
CA LEU A 116 12.76 31.60 -22.10
C LEU A 116 12.83 33.12 -22.34
N GLN A 117 13.95 33.63 -22.86
CA GLN A 117 14.08 35.04 -23.24
C GLN A 117 13.09 35.42 -24.36
N GLN A 118 12.77 34.49 -25.27
CA GLN A 118 11.79 34.72 -26.35
C GLN A 118 10.33 34.71 -25.84
N MET A 119 10.08 34.17 -24.65
CA MET A 119 8.77 34.19 -23.98
C MET A 119 8.62 35.34 -22.97
N HIS A 120 9.58 36.26 -22.90
CA HIS A 120 9.52 37.44 -22.04
C HIS A 120 8.20 38.22 -22.22
N GLY A 121 7.57 38.62 -21.12
CA GLY A 121 6.29 39.34 -21.09
C GLY A 121 5.04 38.50 -21.38
N LYS A 122 5.17 37.25 -21.85
CA LYS A 122 4.02 36.32 -22.05
C LYS A 122 3.78 35.38 -20.88
N ILE A 123 4.82 35.01 -20.13
CA ILE A 123 4.67 34.13 -18.97
C ILE A 123 3.92 34.91 -17.87
N SER A 124 2.86 34.32 -17.31
CA SER A 124 2.01 34.96 -16.30
C SER A 124 2.14 34.37 -14.90
N SER A 125 2.61 33.13 -14.80
CA SER A 125 2.91 32.45 -13.54
C SER A 125 3.82 31.25 -13.81
N LEU A 126 4.67 30.93 -12.85
CA LEU A 126 5.60 29.80 -12.89
C LEU A 126 5.57 29.05 -11.56
N GLU A 127 5.13 27.80 -11.58
CA GLU A 127 5.20 26.88 -10.44
C GLU A 127 6.33 25.87 -10.72
N THR A 128 7.34 25.80 -9.86
CA THR A 128 8.52 24.94 -10.07
C THR A 128 9.03 24.34 -8.75
N ALA A 129 9.75 23.22 -8.87
CA ALA A 129 10.44 22.60 -7.74
C ALA A 129 11.64 23.44 -7.29
N ALA A 130 11.86 23.55 -5.97
CA ALA A 130 12.95 24.33 -5.38
C ALA A 130 14.35 23.94 -5.92
N ALA A 131 14.61 22.63 -6.10
CA ALA A 131 15.88 22.11 -6.62
C ALA A 131 16.21 22.55 -8.06
N ASP A 132 15.19 22.92 -8.85
CA ASP A 132 15.37 23.38 -10.22
C ASP A 132 15.57 24.91 -10.35
N VAL A 133 15.28 25.68 -9.29
CA VAL A 133 15.31 27.16 -9.32
C VAL A 133 16.71 27.68 -9.71
N ALA A 134 17.77 27.02 -9.24
CA ALA A 134 19.16 27.33 -9.59
C ALA A 134 19.47 27.20 -11.09
N ALA A 135 18.77 26.34 -11.84
CA ALA A 135 18.94 26.22 -13.29
C ALA A 135 18.21 27.32 -14.08
N VAL A 136 17.24 28.00 -13.46
CA VAL A 136 16.44 29.09 -14.06
C VAL A 136 17.01 30.47 -13.67
N LEU A 137 17.59 30.59 -12.48
CA LEU A 137 18.15 31.82 -11.89
C LEU A 137 18.98 32.69 -12.84
N PRO A 138 19.96 32.15 -13.59
CA PRO A 138 20.77 32.94 -14.53
C PRO A 138 19.98 33.61 -15.68
N GLN A 139 18.72 33.21 -15.91
CA GLN A 139 17.84 33.77 -16.95
C GLN A 139 16.74 34.69 -16.39
N LEU A 140 16.62 34.80 -15.05
CA LEU A 140 15.65 35.67 -14.37
C LEU A 140 15.80 37.20 -14.60
N PRO A 141 16.97 37.78 -14.95
CA PRO A 141 17.04 39.22 -15.25
C PRO A 141 16.09 39.67 -16.37
N ALA A 142 15.69 38.73 -17.25
CA ALA A 142 14.68 38.91 -18.29
C ALA A 142 13.27 38.42 -17.86
N LEU A 143 12.90 38.44 -16.57
CA LEU A 143 11.58 38.01 -16.07
C LEU A 143 11.09 38.86 -14.87
N SER A 144 11.46 40.14 -14.83
CA SER A 144 11.35 41.07 -13.68
C SER A 144 9.96 41.42 -13.12
N ARG A 145 8.89 40.66 -13.42
CA ARG A 145 7.52 40.83 -12.89
C ARG A 145 6.74 39.52 -12.72
N LEU A 146 7.44 38.40 -12.53
CA LEU A 146 6.79 37.09 -12.41
C LEU A 146 6.46 36.74 -10.95
N ALA A 147 5.24 36.29 -10.70
CA ALA A 147 4.94 35.52 -9.49
C ALA A 147 5.48 34.09 -9.69
N VAL A 148 6.42 33.72 -8.83
CA VAL A 148 6.99 32.36 -8.76
C VAL A 148 6.42 31.68 -7.51
N ASP A 149 5.85 30.50 -7.69
CA ASP A 149 5.38 29.64 -6.59
C ASP A 149 6.30 28.43 -6.50
N CYS A 150 7.17 28.43 -5.48
CA CYS A 150 8.11 27.34 -5.24
C CYS A 150 7.42 26.28 -4.39
N GLN A 151 7.13 25.13 -4.99
CA GLN A 151 6.58 23.97 -4.29
C GLN A 151 7.67 22.93 -4.03
N GLU A 152 7.54 22.21 -2.93
CA GLU A 152 8.41 21.09 -2.61
C GLU A 152 8.22 19.94 -3.61
N ALA A 153 9.31 19.42 -4.16
CA ALA A 153 9.25 18.19 -4.94
C ALA A 153 9.29 17.00 -3.98
N HIS A 154 8.25 16.16 -3.98
CA HIS A 154 8.30 14.83 -3.37
C HIS A 154 9.32 13.95 -4.12
N LEU A 155 10.59 14.06 -3.73
CA LEU A 155 11.71 13.28 -4.22
C LEU A 155 12.66 12.98 -3.06
N GLY A 156 12.64 11.75 -2.56
CA GLY A 156 13.65 11.25 -1.61
C GLY A 156 15.06 11.27 -2.21
N GLY A 157 15.83 12.30 -1.88
CA GLY A 157 17.23 12.50 -2.28
C GLY A 157 17.67 13.94 -1.97
N PRO A 158 18.91 14.19 -1.52
CA PRO A 158 19.28 15.48 -0.96
C PRO A 158 19.39 16.57 -2.03
N PRO A 159 18.64 17.69 -1.92
CA PRO A 159 18.97 18.89 -2.66
C PRO A 159 20.02 19.67 -1.86
N LEU A 160 21.26 19.67 -2.35
CA LEU A 160 22.23 20.71 -2.01
C LEU A 160 21.73 22.04 -2.60
N LEU A 161 20.98 22.80 -1.79
CA LEU A 161 20.89 24.24 -1.94
C LEU A 161 21.25 24.87 -0.60
N ASP A 162 22.41 25.51 -0.56
CA ASP A 162 22.65 26.56 0.42
C ASP A 162 21.69 27.71 0.08
N VAL A 163 20.54 27.75 0.78
CA VAL A 163 19.51 28.76 0.54
C VAL A 163 20.06 30.15 0.85
N ALA A 164 20.97 30.28 1.83
CA ALA A 164 21.68 31.53 2.13
C ALA A 164 22.64 31.95 1.01
N GLY A 165 23.25 30.99 0.29
CA GLY A 165 24.07 31.24 -0.90
C GLY A 165 23.27 31.75 -2.12
N VAL A 166 21.98 31.42 -2.23
CA VAL A 166 21.11 31.81 -3.37
C VAL A 166 20.27 33.07 -3.07
N LEU A 167 20.02 33.36 -1.79
CA LEU A 167 19.28 34.54 -1.32
C LEU A 167 19.73 35.90 -1.93
N PRO A 168 21.04 36.19 -2.14
CA PRO A 168 21.47 37.42 -2.80
C PRO A 168 20.97 37.59 -4.25
N GLU A 169 20.81 36.49 -5.00
CA GLU A 169 20.35 36.52 -6.39
C GLU A 169 18.83 36.71 -6.51
N LEU A 170 18.06 36.34 -5.47
CA LEU A 170 16.61 36.56 -5.38
C LEU A 170 16.23 38.05 -5.23
N THR A 171 17.19 38.94 -4.96
CA THR A 171 16.97 40.40 -4.83
C THR A 171 16.42 41.09 -6.08
N ALA A 172 16.37 40.39 -7.23
CA ALA A 172 15.83 40.87 -8.49
C ALA A 172 14.30 40.68 -8.67
N LEU A 173 13.62 39.94 -7.76
CA LEU A 173 12.20 39.60 -7.88
C LEU A 173 11.30 40.52 -7.04
N GLU A 174 10.14 40.91 -7.58
CA GLU A 174 9.17 41.79 -6.87
C GLU A 174 8.27 41.01 -5.87
N CYS A 175 8.00 39.72 -6.10
CA CYS A 175 7.10 38.89 -5.28
C CYS A 175 7.46 37.40 -5.38
N VAL A 176 7.51 36.68 -4.24
CA VAL A 176 7.90 35.24 -4.18
C VAL A 176 7.04 34.49 -3.16
N SER A 177 6.42 33.38 -3.58
CA SER A 177 5.72 32.43 -2.71
C SER A 177 6.62 31.22 -2.44
N LEU A 178 6.86 30.90 -1.16
CA LEU A 178 7.76 29.83 -0.72
C LEU A 178 6.98 28.75 0.04
N HIS A 179 6.35 27.85 -0.70
CA HIS A 179 5.49 26.80 -0.19
C HIS A 179 6.28 25.48 -0.02
N GLY A 180 7.14 25.42 1.01
CA GLY A 180 7.90 24.22 1.39
C GLY A 180 9.23 24.49 2.09
N ALA A 181 9.97 25.53 1.67
CA ALA A 181 11.27 25.88 2.28
C ALA A 181 11.17 26.20 3.79
N ALA A 182 10.03 26.75 4.21
CA ALA A 182 9.69 26.97 5.61
C ALA A 182 9.57 25.67 6.43
N THR A 183 9.06 24.59 5.82
CA THR A 183 8.89 23.29 6.47
C THR A 183 10.24 22.64 6.72
N TRP A 184 11.09 22.54 5.69
CA TRP A 184 12.45 22.00 5.80
C TRP A 184 13.29 22.74 6.85
N ALA A 185 13.28 24.08 6.85
CA ALA A 185 14.05 24.85 7.81
C ALA A 185 13.52 24.71 9.25
N ALA A 186 12.22 24.45 9.44
CA ALA A 186 11.65 24.13 10.74
C ALA A 186 12.08 22.73 11.23
N GLU A 187 12.18 21.74 10.34
CA GLU A 187 12.64 20.38 10.67
C GLU A 187 14.14 20.32 11.01
N GLN A 188 14.97 21.17 10.40
CA GLN A 188 16.43 21.24 10.66
C GLN A 188 16.82 22.22 11.79
N HIS A 189 15.86 22.89 12.43
CA HIS A 189 16.08 24.01 13.37
C HIS A 189 16.78 25.26 12.77
N GLU A 190 16.92 25.36 11.45
CA GLU A 190 17.53 26.50 10.74
C GLU A 190 16.52 27.62 10.38
N PHE A 191 15.26 27.49 10.79
CA PHE A 191 14.15 28.41 10.48
C PHE A 191 14.45 29.88 10.81
N GLU A 192 15.16 30.15 11.91
CA GLU A 192 15.56 31.51 12.29
C GLU A 192 16.56 32.12 11.30
N GLY A 193 17.48 31.32 10.77
CA GLY A 193 18.42 31.76 9.73
C GLY A 193 17.72 32.08 8.41
N LEU A 194 16.75 31.24 8.01
CA LEU A 194 15.93 31.48 6.82
C LEU A 194 15.10 32.77 6.95
N VAL A 195 14.44 32.99 8.09
CA VAL A 195 13.65 34.20 8.34
C VAL A 195 14.53 35.45 8.42
N GLY A 196 15.68 35.36 9.11
CA GLY A 196 16.65 36.46 9.20
C GLY A 196 17.13 36.93 7.83
N ALA A 197 17.57 35.98 6.98
CA ALA A 197 18.07 36.31 5.65
C ALA A 197 16.98 36.79 4.66
N LEU A 198 15.73 36.34 4.82
CA LEU A 198 14.58 36.90 4.07
C LEU A 198 14.29 38.35 4.47
N CYS A 199 14.51 38.72 5.73
CA CYS A 199 14.30 40.08 6.24
C CYS A 199 15.36 41.08 5.77
N GLU A 200 16.57 40.63 5.41
CA GLU A 200 17.63 41.50 4.86
C GLU A 200 17.44 41.84 3.37
N LEU A 201 16.49 41.23 2.67
CA LEU A 201 16.24 41.48 1.25
C LEU A 201 15.55 42.85 1.02
N PRO A 202 16.22 43.85 0.40
CA PRO A 202 15.72 45.23 0.37
C PRO A 202 14.47 45.43 -0.50
N ARG A 203 14.20 44.53 -1.46
CA ARG A 203 13.17 44.68 -2.50
C ARG A 203 11.94 43.77 -2.38
N LEU A 204 11.90 42.87 -1.39
CA LEU A 204 10.74 41.98 -1.18
C LEU A 204 9.50 42.82 -0.81
N GLN A 205 8.43 42.74 -1.60
CA GLN A 205 7.17 43.44 -1.33
C GLN A 205 6.19 42.58 -0.52
N GLU A 206 5.97 41.33 -0.96
CA GLU A 206 5.14 40.34 -0.30
C GLU A 206 5.81 38.96 -0.38
N CYS A 207 5.79 38.22 0.73
CA CYS A 207 6.15 36.80 0.78
C CYS A 207 5.13 36.03 1.62
N SER A 208 4.73 34.85 1.16
CA SER A 208 3.80 33.97 1.89
C SER A 208 4.52 32.69 2.30
N LEU A 209 4.49 32.37 3.60
CA LEU A 209 4.97 31.11 4.16
C LEU A 209 3.77 30.30 4.69
N SER A 210 3.79 28.99 4.43
CA SER A 210 2.77 28.05 4.91
C SER A 210 3.46 26.81 5.47
N PRO A 211 3.39 26.55 6.78
CA PRO A 211 3.86 25.30 7.36
C PRO A 211 2.84 24.17 7.09
N LEU A 212 3.29 23.03 6.58
CA LEU A 212 2.43 21.85 6.45
C LEU A 212 2.21 21.21 7.84
N ASN A 213 0.94 21.16 8.27
CA ASN A 213 0.36 20.34 9.35
C ASN A 213 1.28 19.89 10.51
N GLY A 214 1.21 20.60 11.65
CA GLY A 214 1.48 20.00 12.97
C GLY A 214 2.80 20.39 13.66
N ALA A 215 3.68 21.16 13.02
CA ALA A 215 4.85 21.71 13.68
C ALA A 215 4.49 22.96 14.51
N ALA A 216 4.86 22.98 15.79
CA ALA A 216 4.65 24.14 16.66
C ALA A 216 5.59 25.30 16.25
N LEU A 217 5.06 26.53 16.22
CA LEU A 217 5.87 27.73 15.96
C LEU A 217 6.94 27.89 17.05
N PRO A 218 8.24 28.09 16.71
CA PRO A 218 9.31 28.32 17.67
C PRO A 218 9.04 29.51 18.60
N ALA A 219 9.43 29.41 19.87
CA ALA A 219 9.22 30.47 20.87
C ALA A 219 9.94 31.80 20.53
N SER A 220 11.02 31.72 19.75
CA SER A 220 11.81 32.85 19.22
C SER A 220 11.06 33.70 18.19
N LEU A 221 10.03 33.15 17.53
CA LEU A 221 9.23 33.88 16.54
C LEU A 221 8.46 35.05 17.17
N ALA A 222 8.15 34.97 18.48
CA ALA A 222 7.58 36.07 19.25
C ALA A 222 8.59 37.21 19.55
N GLN A 223 9.89 36.95 19.48
CA GLN A 223 10.94 37.96 19.66
C GLN A 223 11.25 38.74 18.36
N LEU A 224 10.91 38.19 17.19
CA LEU A 224 11.13 38.79 15.87
C LEU A 224 10.00 39.75 15.41
N ALA A 225 9.10 40.14 16.32
CA ALA A 225 7.91 40.94 16.01
C ALA A 225 8.18 42.28 15.30
N GLY A 226 9.38 42.85 15.41
CA GLY A 226 9.75 44.10 14.73
C GLY A 226 10.01 43.99 13.21
N ALA A 227 10.30 42.80 12.69
CA ALA A 227 10.72 42.61 11.29
C ALA A 227 9.57 42.21 10.33
N LEU A 228 8.43 41.77 10.87
CA LEU A 228 7.38 41.05 10.14
C LEU A 228 6.47 41.88 9.20
N THR A 229 6.76 43.15 8.95
CA THR A 229 5.88 44.04 8.16
C THR A 229 5.70 43.67 6.67
N ARG A 230 6.43 42.66 6.17
CA ARG A 230 6.40 42.23 4.75
C ARG A 230 6.11 40.73 4.54
N LEU A 231 5.80 40.00 5.61
CA LEU A 231 5.68 38.54 5.60
C LEU A 231 4.26 38.10 5.98
N HIS A 232 3.64 37.29 5.14
CA HIS A 232 2.31 36.70 5.37
C HIS A 232 2.46 35.24 5.79
N LEU A 233 1.72 34.83 6.82
CA LEU A 233 1.73 33.47 7.37
C LEU A 233 0.35 32.85 7.22
N ASP A 234 0.20 31.88 6.31
CA ASP A 234 -1.06 31.16 6.11
C ASP A 234 -1.05 29.85 6.90
N CYS A 235 -1.73 29.86 8.05
CA CYS A 235 -1.80 28.76 9.00
C CYS A 235 -3.12 27.98 8.82
N SER A 236 -3.20 27.13 7.79
CA SER A 236 -4.31 26.20 7.65
C SER A 236 -4.12 24.94 8.51
N GLY A 237 -5.21 24.43 9.11
CA GLY A 237 -5.23 23.12 9.80
C GLY A 237 -4.90 23.08 11.30
N HIS A 238 -4.52 24.19 11.94
CA HIS A 238 -4.23 24.21 13.39
C HIS A 238 -5.46 24.54 14.25
N ALA A 239 -5.65 23.78 15.33
CA ALA A 239 -6.52 24.18 16.43
C ALA A 239 -5.78 25.17 17.33
N TYR A 240 -6.20 26.44 17.34
CA TYR A 240 -5.58 27.48 18.16
C TYR A 240 -5.81 27.21 19.65
N THR A 241 -4.74 27.20 20.45
CA THR A 241 -4.86 27.20 21.91
C THR A 241 -4.75 28.63 22.46
N ALA A 242 -5.26 28.84 23.69
CA ALA A 242 -5.14 30.13 24.37
C ALA A 242 -3.68 30.57 24.59
N ALA A 243 -2.75 29.61 24.74
CA ALA A 243 -1.32 29.89 24.89
C ALA A 243 -0.68 30.40 23.59
N ASP A 244 -1.15 29.95 22.42
CA ASP A 244 -0.64 30.40 21.12
C ASP A 244 -1.14 31.83 20.82
N ALA A 245 -2.41 32.11 21.13
CA ALA A 245 -2.98 33.45 21.02
C ALA A 245 -2.29 34.48 21.93
N GLU A 246 -1.82 34.07 23.11
CA GLU A 246 -1.11 34.95 24.05
C GLU A 246 0.34 35.22 23.61
N ARG A 247 0.99 34.28 22.92
CA ARG A 247 2.32 34.46 22.30
C ARG A 247 2.30 35.41 21.08
N LEU A 248 1.21 35.44 20.33
CA LEU A 248 1.06 36.27 19.11
C LEU A 248 0.61 37.72 19.39
N ARG A 249 0.28 38.07 20.65
CA ARG A 249 -0.22 39.41 21.03
C ARG A 249 0.66 40.61 20.64
N PRO A 250 2.01 40.57 20.66
CA PRO A 250 2.81 41.79 20.50
C PRO A 250 2.77 42.46 19.10
N GLY A 251 2.30 41.77 18.05
CA GLY A 251 2.50 42.18 16.64
C GLY A 251 1.31 42.83 15.92
N TYR A 252 0.26 43.25 16.62
CA TYR A 252 -1.03 43.61 15.99
C TYR A 252 -1.08 45.00 15.35
N ALA A 253 -0.54 45.15 14.12
CA ALA A 253 -0.78 46.34 13.28
C ALA A 253 -0.72 46.14 11.74
N ALA A 254 -0.84 44.91 11.19
CA ALA A 254 -0.98 44.73 9.73
C ALA A 254 -1.75 43.45 9.33
N LEU A 255 -2.69 43.62 8.38
CA LEU A 255 -3.26 42.62 7.47
C LEU A 255 -3.76 41.27 8.04
N TRP A 256 -5.05 41.20 8.38
CA TRP A 256 -5.82 39.94 8.34
C TRP A 256 -7.14 40.09 7.56
N ARG A 257 -7.38 39.16 6.63
CA ARG A 257 -8.70 38.83 6.07
C ARG A 257 -8.96 37.35 6.28
N LEU A 258 -9.59 37.00 7.41
CA LEU A 258 -10.06 35.64 7.66
C LEU A 258 -11.06 35.21 6.58
N ARG A 259 -10.76 34.13 5.85
CA ARG A 259 -11.80 33.26 5.28
C ARG A 259 -12.17 32.22 6.32
N ALA A 260 -13.47 32.02 6.53
CA ALA A 260 -13.97 31.26 7.66
C ALA A 260 -13.60 29.77 7.60
N CYS A 261 -13.00 29.28 8.70
CA CYS A 261 -13.02 27.86 9.07
C CYS A 261 -14.16 27.60 10.06
N GLN A 262 -14.64 26.36 10.10
CA GLN A 262 -15.79 25.96 10.93
C GLN A 262 -15.37 25.81 12.40
N GLU A 263 -16.34 26.03 13.30
CA GLU A 263 -16.26 25.80 14.76
C GLU A 263 -15.27 26.69 15.55
N LEU A 264 -15.50 28.01 15.55
CA LEU A 264 -15.20 28.84 16.72
C LEU A 264 -16.33 28.69 17.74
N THR A 265 -16.02 28.36 18.99
CA THR A 265 -17.06 28.25 20.03
C THR A 265 -17.48 29.63 20.53
N LEU A 266 -18.69 29.67 21.08
CA LEU A 266 -19.24 30.86 21.74
C LEU A 266 -18.60 31.13 23.13
N GLU A 267 -17.35 30.70 23.35
CA GLU A 267 -16.52 31.05 24.51
C GLU A 267 -15.21 31.76 24.09
N ASP A 268 -14.64 31.42 22.93
CA ASP A 268 -13.36 31.95 22.43
C ASP A 268 -13.40 33.45 22.08
N ALA A 269 -14.49 33.93 21.50
CA ALA A 269 -14.65 35.35 21.15
C ALA A 269 -14.80 36.31 22.38
N ARG A 270 -14.72 35.83 23.64
CA ARG A 270 -14.67 36.69 24.86
C ARG A 270 -13.38 37.49 24.93
N ALA A 271 -12.29 36.85 24.53
CA ALA A 271 -10.96 37.40 24.61
C ALA A 271 -10.66 38.44 23.50
N PHE A 272 -11.67 38.91 22.74
CA PHE A 272 -11.46 39.52 21.41
C PHE A 272 -12.04 40.94 21.14
N MET A 273 -12.93 41.52 21.97
CA MET A 273 -13.49 42.91 21.78
C MET A 273 -13.03 43.91 22.90
N TRP A 274 -13.48 45.19 23.05
CA TRP A 274 -12.92 46.41 23.78
C TRP A 274 -12.82 46.60 25.37
N PRO A 275 -11.76 47.25 25.98
CA PRO A 275 -11.54 47.48 27.44
C PRO A 275 -11.74 48.97 27.86
N PRO A 276 -11.58 49.37 29.14
CA PRO A 276 -11.64 50.78 29.54
C PRO A 276 -10.25 51.45 29.61
N ALA A 277 -10.10 52.56 28.89
CA ALA A 277 -9.11 53.63 29.11
C ALA A 277 -9.88 54.92 29.50
N PRO A 278 -9.28 55.99 30.07
CA PRO A 278 -7.83 56.28 30.11
C PRO A 278 -7.28 56.82 31.45
N ALA A 279 -5.96 56.68 31.63
CA ALA A 279 -5.11 57.70 32.26
C ALA A 279 -3.65 57.51 31.80
N ALA A 280 -3.24 58.30 30.80
CA ALA A 280 -1.96 58.27 30.09
C ALA A 280 -1.67 56.98 29.26
N VAL A 281 -1.42 57.23 27.96
CA VAL A 281 -0.93 56.29 26.93
C VAL A 281 -1.98 55.35 26.31
N ASP A 282 -1.90 55.26 24.97
CA ASP A 282 -2.86 54.79 23.99
C ASP A 282 -3.06 53.25 23.85
N LEU A 283 -4.03 52.90 22.98
CA LEU A 283 -4.26 51.63 22.28
C LEU A 283 -5.07 50.50 23.02
N PRO A 284 -5.69 49.54 22.29
CA PRO A 284 -7.06 49.09 22.63
C PRO A 284 -7.30 47.55 22.73
N VAL A 285 -8.57 47.16 22.95
CA VAL A 285 -9.23 45.82 22.82
C VAL A 285 -9.24 44.75 23.99
N LEU A 286 -10.16 44.77 25.01
CA LEU A 286 -10.59 43.61 25.91
C LEU A 286 -12.01 43.69 26.66
N ARG A 287 -13.13 43.21 26.05
CA ARG A 287 -14.56 42.79 26.40
C ARG A 287 -15.45 42.88 25.11
N THR A 288 -16.31 41.97 24.65
CA THR A 288 -17.25 41.06 25.32
C THR A 288 -17.57 39.84 24.45
N LEU A 289 -17.85 38.73 25.11
CA LEU A 289 -18.88 37.74 24.75
C LEU A 289 -19.58 37.36 26.08
N ARG A 290 -20.59 36.48 26.14
CA ARG A 290 -21.15 36.01 27.44
C ARG A 290 -21.17 34.48 27.76
N LEU A 291 -20.03 33.97 28.28
CA LEU A 291 -19.85 32.86 29.27
C LEU A 291 -20.99 32.78 30.31
N ARG A 292 -21.40 31.55 30.69
CA ARG A 292 -21.95 31.18 32.03
C ARG A 292 -21.85 29.67 32.27
N ARG A 293 -21.54 29.27 33.51
CA ARG A 293 -22.09 28.05 34.12
C ARG A 293 -22.32 28.24 35.63
N GLY A 294 -23.54 27.98 36.10
CA GLY A 294 -23.86 27.67 37.50
C GLY A 294 -23.49 28.69 38.59
N ASP A 295 -24.03 29.91 38.49
CA ASP A 295 -24.34 30.87 39.58
C ASP A 295 -23.55 30.80 40.92
N MET A 296 -22.60 31.74 41.07
CA MET A 296 -22.03 32.21 42.34
C MET A 296 -23.07 32.88 43.26
N PRO A 297 -22.82 32.84 44.58
CA PRO A 297 -22.80 34.07 45.39
C PRO A 297 -21.45 34.16 46.15
N ARG A 298 -20.65 35.21 45.93
CA ARG A 298 -20.77 36.57 46.47
C ARG A 298 -20.27 36.70 47.92
N ASP A 299 -19.18 37.44 47.99
CA ASP A 299 -18.60 38.12 49.15
C ASP A 299 -17.79 37.24 50.11
N LEU A 300 -16.68 37.81 50.62
CA LEU A 300 -15.65 37.22 51.49
C LEU A 300 -14.61 36.30 50.80
N LEU A 301 -13.29 36.57 50.80
CA LEU A 301 -12.43 37.75 51.04
C LEU A 301 -10.99 37.37 50.53
N PRO A 302 -10.07 38.33 50.27
CA PRO A 302 -8.63 38.05 50.04
C PRO A 302 -7.86 38.07 51.39
N PRO A 303 -6.53 38.25 51.45
CA PRO A 303 -5.47 37.39 50.94
C PRO A 303 -4.62 36.85 52.13
N ALA A 304 -5.06 35.79 52.80
CA ALA A 304 -4.46 35.30 54.06
C ALA A 304 -4.00 33.82 54.04
N LEU A 305 -3.82 33.23 52.85
CA LEU A 305 -3.20 31.90 52.68
C LEU A 305 -1.71 31.97 52.32
N PHE A 306 -1.13 33.17 52.34
CA PHE A 306 0.30 33.35 52.56
C PHE A 306 0.55 33.40 54.07
N ASP A 307 0.87 32.26 54.68
CA ASP A 307 1.62 32.25 55.94
C ASP A 307 2.84 31.33 55.82
N ALA A 308 4.01 31.89 56.10
CA ALA A 308 5.31 31.32 55.79
C ALA A 308 5.92 30.66 57.03
N ALA A 309 5.26 29.61 57.54
CA ALA A 309 5.61 28.99 58.81
C ALA A 309 5.62 27.44 58.79
N ALA A 310 6.00 26.81 57.68
CA ALA A 310 6.19 25.35 57.59
C ALA A 310 7.28 24.90 56.60
N LEU A 311 8.23 25.79 56.24
CA LEU A 311 9.30 25.50 55.28
C LEU A 311 10.66 24.96 55.83
N PRO A 312 10.76 24.27 57.00
CA PRO A 312 11.99 23.54 57.34
C PRO A 312 11.75 22.02 57.48
N ALA A 313 11.43 21.34 56.37
CA ALA A 313 11.38 19.87 56.30
C ALA A 313 11.91 19.26 54.99
N LEU A 314 12.35 20.09 54.03
CA LEU A 314 12.82 19.67 52.69
C LEU A 314 14.26 20.12 52.39
N GLU A 315 15.06 20.42 53.42
CA GLU A 315 16.51 20.63 53.32
C GLU A 315 17.29 19.50 54.01
N ARG A 316 17.17 18.27 53.51
CA ARG A 316 18.16 17.21 53.75
C ARG A 316 18.34 16.34 52.50
N LEU A 317 19.60 16.15 52.11
CA LEU A 317 20.09 15.23 51.07
C LEU A 317 19.89 15.66 49.60
N ALA A 318 20.58 16.74 49.24
CA ALA A 318 21.38 16.78 48.00
C ALA A 318 22.72 17.48 48.31
N VAL A 319 23.81 16.71 48.45
CA VAL A 319 25.21 17.20 48.43
C VAL A 319 26.10 16.11 47.84
N ASP A 320 27.02 16.50 46.97
CA ASP A 320 27.99 15.66 46.26
C ASP A 320 29.05 15.00 47.18
N MET A 321 29.72 13.94 46.69
CA MET A 321 31.15 14.02 46.34
C MET A 321 31.73 12.71 45.75
N GLU A 322 32.89 12.87 45.13
CA GLU A 322 33.60 11.94 44.24
C GLU A 322 34.70 11.11 44.95
N LEU A 323 35.18 10.05 44.28
CA LEU A 323 36.50 9.38 44.41
C LEU A 323 36.82 8.46 45.63
N SER A 324 37.17 7.20 45.33
CA SER A 324 38.41 6.52 45.77
C SER A 324 38.62 5.16 45.06
N TRP A 325 39.84 4.61 45.12
CA TRP A 325 40.38 3.50 44.30
C TRP A 325 40.69 2.22 45.11
N GLN A 326 40.84 1.09 44.37
CA GLN A 326 41.63 -0.13 44.63
C GLN A 326 41.19 -1.25 45.64
N GLU A 327 40.99 -2.43 45.04
CA GLU A 327 41.64 -3.76 45.30
C GLU A 327 41.41 -4.61 46.58
N ALA A 328 41.69 -5.93 46.38
CA ALA A 328 41.74 -7.06 47.33
C ALA A 328 40.40 -7.60 47.92
N GLU A 329 40.23 -8.88 48.26
CA GLU A 329 40.69 -10.19 47.72
C GLU A 329 39.83 -11.31 48.40
N GLU A 330 40.01 -12.58 48.00
CA GLU A 330 39.74 -13.89 48.67
C GLU A 330 38.87 -13.96 49.98
N GLU A 331 38.03 -14.96 50.28
CA GLU A 331 38.19 -16.41 50.11
C GLU A 331 36.82 -17.16 49.93
N GLU A 332 36.50 -18.18 50.75
CA GLU A 332 35.53 -19.26 50.42
C GLU A 332 34.80 -19.87 51.66
N ILE A 333 34.17 -21.04 51.46
CA ILE A 333 33.71 -22.10 52.36
C ILE A 333 32.20 -22.16 52.67
N GLY A 334 31.52 -23.06 51.96
CA GLY A 334 30.94 -24.26 52.61
C GLY A 334 29.40 -24.35 52.82
N PRO A 335 28.84 -25.58 52.96
CA PRO A 335 27.53 -25.85 52.35
C PRO A 335 26.43 -26.50 53.24
N ALA A 336 25.22 -26.52 52.65
CA ALA A 336 24.20 -27.58 52.66
C ALA A 336 22.87 -27.43 53.45
N VAL A 337 21.82 -27.95 52.78
CA VAL A 337 20.54 -28.56 53.23
C VAL A 337 19.24 -27.73 53.07
N GLY A 338 18.33 -28.19 52.19
CA GLY A 338 16.88 -27.89 52.26
C GLY A 338 16.14 -27.58 50.92
N LEU A 339 15.52 -28.60 50.30
CA LEU A 339 14.54 -28.51 49.19
C LEU A 339 13.12 -28.85 49.71
N PRO A 340 12.01 -28.75 48.93
CA PRO A 340 11.50 -27.69 48.01
C PRO A 340 10.00 -27.38 48.40
N PRO A 341 9.00 -26.99 47.54
CA PRO A 341 8.99 -26.47 46.15
C PRO A 341 8.04 -25.25 45.90
N CYS A 342 8.52 -24.17 45.27
CA CYS A 342 7.70 -23.29 44.41
C CYS A 342 8.55 -22.40 43.47
N PHE A 343 8.89 -22.96 42.31
CA PHE A 343 9.46 -22.30 41.12
C PHE A 343 8.52 -22.62 39.93
N ALA A 344 8.43 -21.87 38.82
CA ALA A 344 9.20 -20.70 38.38
C ALA A 344 8.34 -19.83 37.45
N SER A 345 8.60 -18.53 37.40
CA SER A 345 8.69 -17.79 36.12
C SER A 345 9.32 -16.42 36.34
N LEU A 346 10.66 -16.37 36.32
CA LEU A 346 11.45 -15.16 36.08
C LEU A 346 12.88 -15.56 35.71
N THR A 347 13.52 -14.74 34.88
CA THR A 347 14.94 -14.74 34.48
C THR A 347 15.54 -15.98 33.79
N THR A 348 15.72 -15.85 32.47
CA THR A 348 17.04 -15.56 31.84
C THR A 348 18.29 -16.32 32.33
N LEU A 349 19.04 -16.86 31.34
CA LEU A 349 20.42 -17.40 31.38
C LEU A 349 20.67 -18.76 32.07
N ALA A 350 20.85 -19.80 31.26
CA ALA A 350 21.91 -20.81 31.46
C ALA A 350 22.11 -21.67 30.19
N HIS A 351 23.27 -21.51 29.53
CA HIS A 351 23.93 -22.58 28.78
C HIS A 351 25.38 -22.13 28.47
N LEU A 352 26.33 -22.56 29.29
CA LEU A 352 27.68 -23.05 28.92
C LEU A 352 28.54 -23.23 30.17
N GLU A 353 28.51 -24.43 30.74
CA GLU A 353 29.75 -25.03 31.23
C GLU A 353 30.34 -25.84 30.08
N LEU A 354 31.61 -25.61 29.74
CA LEU A 354 32.50 -26.66 29.26
C LEU A 354 33.96 -26.20 29.30
N ALA A 355 34.66 -26.73 30.32
CA ALA A 355 36.08 -27.06 30.38
C ALA A 355 37.10 -26.23 29.56
N SER A 356 37.96 -25.55 30.31
CA SER A 356 39.34 -25.29 29.90
C SER A 356 40.15 -26.60 29.82
N CYS A 357 40.47 -27.03 28.60
CA CYS A 357 41.65 -27.83 28.28
C CYS A 357 42.09 -27.42 26.87
N GLY A 358 43.29 -26.85 26.75
CA GLY A 358 43.79 -26.44 25.44
C GLY A 358 44.12 -27.64 24.57
N LEU A 359 43.83 -27.54 23.27
CA LEU A 359 44.70 -27.93 22.16
C LEU A 359 44.09 -27.47 20.82
N ASP A 360 44.95 -26.84 20.02
CA ASP A 360 44.92 -26.65 18.57
C ASP A 360 43.82 -25.81 17.87
N GLU A 361 44.26 -25.20 16.77
CA GLU A 361 43.63 -24.08 16.07
C GLU A 361 42.46 -24.49 15.17
N VAL A 362 41.43 -23.62 15.08
CA VAL A 362 40.50 -23.59 13.94
C VAL A 362 40.31 -22.13 13.50
N PRO A 363 40.47 -21.77 12.21
CA PRO A 363 40.40 -20.37 11.77
C PRO A 363 39.00 -19.75 11.94
N ALA A 364 38.97 -18.56 12.55
CA ALA A 364 37.74 -17.82 12.84
C ALA A 364 37.16 -17.11 11.59
N GLU A 365 36.61 -17.87 10.63
CA GLU A 365 35.92 -17.30 9.46
C GLU A 365 34.67 -18.11 9.03
N LYS A 366 33.68 -18.27 9.94
CA LYS A 366 32.29 -18.66 9.56
C LYS A 366 31.16 -18.52 10.60
N ALA A 367 31.40 -17.94 11.78
CA ALA A 367 30.32 -17.70 12.76
C ALA A 367 29.61 -16.34 12.49
N ARG A 368 28.43 -16.36 11.85
CA ARG A 368 27.59 -15.15 11.66
C ARG A 368 26.60 -14.95 12.82
N PRO A 369 26.22 -13.70 13.16
CA PRO A 369 25.52 -13.37 14.40
C PRO A 369 23.99 -13.58 14.33
N VAL A 370 23.54 -14.83 14.45
CA VAL A 370 22.10 -15.17 14.42
C VAL A 370 21.34 -14.61 15.65
N ALA A 371 21.96 -14.63 16.83
CA ALA A 371 21.31 -14.22 18.08
C ALA A 371 21.00 -12.71 18.15
N ALA A 372 21.92 -11.84 17.69
CA ALA A 372 21.74 -10.39 17.73
C ALA A 372 20.61 -9.92 16.80
N PHE A 373 20.52 -10.49 15.59
CA PHE A 373 19.42 -10.23 14.65
C PHE A 373 18.05 -10.66 15.21
N SER A 374 17.98 -11.82 15.87
CA SER A 374 16.74 -12.31 16.47
C SER A 374 16.16 -11.36 17.53
N CYS A 375 17.01 -10.81 18.41
CA CYS A 375 16.57 -9.87 19.45
C CYS A 375 16.13 -8.51 18.86
N ALA A 376 16.86 -7.99 17.87
CA ALA A 376 16.50 -6.73 17.20
C ALA A 376 15.20 -6.83 16.40
N ALA A 377 15.03 -7.91 15.62
CA ALA A 377 13.80 -8.16 14.85
C ALA A 377 12.59 -8.38 15.78
N SER A 378 12.76 -9.09 16.90
CA SER A 378 11.72 -9.27 17.91
C SER A 378 11.26 -7.94 18.52
N ARG A 379 12.21 -7.07 18.91
CA ARG A 379 11.90 -5.70 19.39
C ARG A 379 11.22 -4.83 18.33
N ALA A 380 11.67 -4.91 17.07
CA ALA A 380 11.10 -4.13 15.96
C ALA A 380 9.72 -4.62 15.48
N MET A 381 9.32 -5.86 15.78
CA MET A 381 7.95 -6.35 15.59
C MET A 381 7.02 -5.96 16.75
N ALA A 382 7.53 -5.86 17.98
CA ALA A 382 6.76 -5.45 19.16
C ALA A 382 6.43 -3.93 19.17
N SER A 383 7.16 -3.11 18.40
CA SER A 383 6.99 -1.65 18.33
C SER A 383 6.12 -1.16 17.16
N ARG A 384 5.38 -2.05 16.48
CA ARG A 384 4.52 -1.71 15.34
C ARG A 384 3.21 -1.06 15.79
N GLU A 385 2.65 -0.18 14.97
CA GLU A 385 1.41 0.53 15.27
C GLU A 385 0.18 -0.40 15.19
N PHE A 386 0.16 -1.27 14.18
CA PHE A 386 -0.93 -2.20 13.89
C PHE A 386 -0.44 -3.65 13.82
N ASP A 387 -1.21 -4.56 14.40
CA ASP A 387 -1.04 -5.99 14.23
C ASP A 387 -1.47 -6.44 12.81
N ILE A 388 -2.57 -5.87 12.30
CA ILE A 388 -3.10 -6.17 10.94
C ILE A 388 -3.39 -4.89 10.16
N VAL A 389 -2.88 -4.78 8.93
CA VAL A 389 -3.27 -3.71 7.99
C VAL A 389 -3.90 -4.32 6.73
N ILE A 390 -5.10 -3.89 6.36
CA ILE A 390 -5.82 -4.36 5.16
C ILE A 390 -5.63 -3.36 4.02
N PHE A 391 -4.71 -3.64 3.10
CA PHE A 391 -4.48 -2.82 1.93
C PHE A 391 -5.45 -3.17 0.79
N GLY A 392 -6.17 -2.16 0.30
CA GLY A 392 -7.28 -2.35 -0.63
C GLY A 392 -8.66 -2.39 0.03
N ALA A 393 -8.75 -2.04 1.33
CA ALA A 393 -9.97 -2.10 2.15
C ALA A 393 -11.23 -1.43 1.55
N SER A 394 -11.08 -0.43 0.68
CA SER A 394 -12.21 0.23 0.02
C SER A 394 -12.79 -0.52 -1.20
N GLY A 395 -12.07 -1.50 -1.72
CA GLY A 395 -12.51 -2.39 -2.80
C GLY A 395 -13.50 -3.47 -2.31
N PHE A 396 -14.12 -4.19 -3.25
CA PHE A 396 -15.21 -5.13 -2.95
C PHE A 396 -14.79 -6.19 -1.92
N THR A 397 -13.79 -7.02 -2.22
CA THR A 397 -13.30 -8.04 -1.27
C THR A 397 -12.68 -7.44 -0.01
N GLY A 398 -11.99 -6.30 -0.12
CA GLY A 398 -11.39 -5.61 1.04
C GLY A 398 -12.40 -5.21 2.12
N ARG A 399 -13.64 -4.89 1.73
CA ARG A 399 -14.75 -4.64 2.67
C ARG A 399 -15.18 -5.90 3.42
N HIS A 400 -15.26 -7.04 2.74
CA HIS A 400 -15.57 -8.32 3.37
C HIS A 400 -14.45 -8.77 4.33
N VAL A 401 -13.18 -8.56 3.97
CA VAL A 401 -12.03 -8.81 4.86
C VAL A 401 -12.11 -7.92 6.11
N ALA A 402 -12.42 -6.63 5.96
CA ALA A 402 -12.59 -5.73 7.10
C ALA A 402 -13.79 -6.09 8.00
N ALA A 403 -14.91 -6.51 7.40
CA ALA A 403 -16.06 -7.02 8.14
C ALA A 403 -15.74 -8.34 8.88
N GLU A 404 -14.94 -9.22 8.28
CA GLU A 404 -14.50 -10.47 8.93
C GLU A 404 -13.53 -10.22 10.08
N VAL A 405 -12.63 -9.23 10.03
CA VAL A 405 -11.82 -8.84 11.20
C VAL A 405 -12.74 -8.49 12.39
N VAL A 406 -13.77 -7.69 12.18
CA VAL A 406 -14.78 -7.38 13.22
C VAL A 406 -15.55 -8.63 13.67
N ALA A 407 -16.06 -9.42 12.71
CA ALA A 407 -16.90 -10.58 12.99
C ALA A 407 -16.14 -11.77 13.63
N SER A 408 -14.82 -11.84 13.44
CA SER A 408 -13.93 -12.82 14.08
C SER A 408 -13.72 -12.53 15.57
N GLY A 409 -13.93 -11.28 16.01
CA GLY A 409 -13.66 -10.84 17.38
C GLY A 409 -12.19 -10.51 17.65
N PHE A 410 -11.40 -10.19 16.62
CA PHE A 410 -10.00 -9.81 16.77
C PHE A 410 -9.84 -8.56 17.67
N THR A 411 -9.01 -8.66 18.70
CA THR A 411 -8.81 -7.61 19.73
C THR A 411 -7.51 -6.83 19.55
N GLY A 412 -6.65 -7.22 18.62
CA GLY A 412 -5.41 -6.49 18.29
C GLY A 412 -5.68 -5.18 17.55
N LYS A 413 -4.64 -4.34 17.43
CA LYS A 413 -4.72 -3.08 16.70
C LYS A 413 -4.75 -3.37 15.20
N TRP A 414 -5.65 -2.73 14.47
CA TRP A 414 -5.76 -2.96 13.03
C TRP A 414 -6.11 -1.68 12.27
N ALA A 415 -5.85 -1.67 10.95
CA ALA A 415 -6.14 -0.52 10.10
C ALA A 415 -6.70 -0.90 8.72
N LEU A 416 -7.50 0.02 8.16
CA LEU A 416 -7.91 0.02 6.76
C LEU A 416 -6.91 0.86 5.96
N ALA A 417 -6.41 0.32 4.85
CA ALA A 417 -5.44 1.02 4.00
C ALA A 417 -5.87 1.14 2.53
N GLY A 418 -5.53 2.29 1.93
CA GLY A 418 -5.77 2.56 0.52
C GLY A 418 -5.74 4.04 0.14
N ARG A 419 -5.91 4.32 -1.16
CA ARG A 419 -5.60 5.61 -1.79
C ARG A 419 -6.43 6.83 -1.38
N GLY A 420 -7.56 6.64 -0.70
CA GLY A 420 -8.53 7.71 -0.46
C GLY A 420 -9.12 7.65 0.93
N ARG A 421 -8.63 8.53 1.83
CA ARG A 421 -9.07 8.64 3.23
C ARG A 421 -10.60 8.64 3.38
N ALA A 422 -11.31 9.51 2.66
CA ALA A 422 -12.78 9.57 2.70
C ALA A 422 -13.48 8.24 2.33
N LYS A 423 -12.88 7.41 1.46
CA LYS A 423 -13.41 6.07 1.15
C LYS A 423 -13.15 5.08 2.28
N LEU A 424 -12.02 5.20 2.98
CA LEU A 424 -11.70 4.36 4.15
C LEU A 424 -12.58 4.72 5.34
N GLU A 425 -12.84 6.01 5.56
CA GLU A 425 -13.80 6.53 6.55
C GLU A 425 -15.21 5.99 6.27
N GLY A 426 -15.65 6.02 5.02
CA GLY A 426 -16.92 5.41 4.60
C GLY A 426 -16.99 3.89 4.79
N VAL A 427 -15.86 3.16 4.70
CA VAL A 427 -15.83 1.73 5.06
C VAL A 427 -15.88 1.55 6.57
N ALA A 428 -15.08 2.30 7.33
CA ALA A 428 -15.05 2.21 8.79
C ALA A 428 -16.41 2.51 9.43
N ALA A 429 -17.17 3.46 8.87
CA ALA A 429 -18.53 3.79 9.28
C ALA A 429 -19.58 2.73 8.86
N ALA A 430 -19.31 1.95 7.82
CA ALA A 430 -20.18 0.89 7.32
C ALA A 430 -19.84 -0.51 7.87
N LEU A 431 -18.88 -0.63 8.80
CA LEU A 431 -18.57 -1.89 9.46
C LEU A 431 -19.72 -2.34 10.37
N PRO A 432 -19.91 -3.66 10.55
CA PRO A 432 -20.84 -4.20 11.54
C PRO A 432 -20.55 -3.70 12.96
N GLU A 433 -21.54 -3.80 13.84
CA GLU A 433 -21.37 -3.47 15.26
C GLU A 433 -20.24 -4.30 15.88
N ARG A 434 -19.32 -3.61 16.56
CA ARG A 434 -18.13 -4.21 17.16
C ARG A 434 -18.46 -4.84 18.50
N ARG A 435 -18.03 -6.09 18.69
CA ARG A 435 -18.06 -6.76 20.00
C ARG A 435 -17.13 -6.04 20.99
N ALA A 436 -17.43 -6.16 22.28
CA ALA A 436 -16.54 -5.65 23.33
C ALA A 436 -15.12 -6.20 23.15
N GLY A 437 -14.12 -5.31 23.21
CA GLY A 437 -12.70 -5.64 22.99
C GLY A 437 -12.20 -5.50 21.54
N VAL A 438 -13.08 -5.40 20.53
CA VAL A 438 -12.67 -5.15 19.14
C VAL A 438 -12.43 -3.65 18.93
N SER A 439 -11.20 -3.26 18.60
CA SER A 439 -10.87 -1.85 18.38
C SER A 439 -11.56 -1.29 17.12
N ALA A 440 -11.76 0.04 17.09
CA ALA A 440 -11.98 0.72 15.82
C ALA A 440 -10.71 0.59 14.95
N PRO A 441 -10.83 0.56 13.61
CA PRO A 441 -9.67 0.53 12.73
C PRO A 441 -8.99 1.90 12.65
N GLY A 442 -7.66 1.90 12.59
CA GLY A 442 -6.86 3.01 12.07
C GLY A 442 -7.08 3.20 10.56
N LEU A 443 -6.63 4.34 10.03
CA LEU A 443 -6.79 4.71 8.62
C LEU A 443 -5.44 5.10 8.01
N VAL A 444 -4.92 4.26 7.11
CA VAL A 444 -3.62 4.46 6.46
C VAL A 444 -3.82 4.82 4.98
N VAL A 445 -3.31 5.97 4.56
CA VAL A 445 -3.35 6.34 3.13
C VAL A 445 -2.12 5.76 2.44
N ALA A 446 -2.34 4.96 1.40
CA ALA A 446 -1.26 4.37 0.59
C ALA A 446 -1.71 4.14 -0.85
N ASP A 447 -0.79 4.32 -1.81
CA ASP A 447 -0.98 4.07 -3.23
C ASP A 447 0.11 3.13 -3.77
N VAL A 448 -0.27 2.21 -4.66
CA VAL A 448 0.68 1.34 -5.37
C VAL A 448 1.59 2.11 -6.33
N ALA A 449 1.20 3.34 -6.70
CA ALA A 449 2.01 4.26 -7.49
C ALA A 449 3.02 5.08 -6.65
N ASP A 450 2.96 5.01 -5.31
CA ASP A 450 3.80 5.76 -4.38
C ASP A 450 4.59 4.80 -3.46
N PRO A 451 5.87 4.52 -3.80
CA PRO A 451 6.71 3.61 -3.02
C PRO A 451 6.94 4.03 -1.56
N GLU A 452 6.93 5.33 -1.26
CA GLU A 452 7.16 5.83 0.10
C GLU A 452 5.93 5.57 0.96
N SER A 453 4.72 5.76 0.41
CA SER A 453 3.47 5.38 1.10
C SER A 453 3.37 3.88 1.36
N LEU A 454 3.82 3.02 0.42
CA LEU A 454 3.88 1.57 0.62
C LEU A 454 4.88 1.20 1.73
N ALA A 455 6.05 1.84 1.75
CA ALA A 455 7.07 1.59 2.77
C ALA A 455 6.61 2.07 4.17
N ALA A 456 5.91 3.20 4.26
CA ALA A 456 5.31 3.68 5.51
C ALA A 456 4.23 2.72 6.03
N MET A 457 3.31 2.28 5.16
CA MET A 457 2.28 1.29 5.49
C MET A 457 2.88 -0.06 5.90
N ALA A 458 3.91 -0.53 5.21
CA ALA A 458 4.59 -1.78 5.57
C ALA A 458 5.26 -1.67 6.95
N ARG A 459 5.92 -0.52 7.25
CA ARG A 459 6.55 -0.27 8.55
C ARG A 459 5.58 -0.13 9.73
N SER A 460 4.32 0.27 9.51
CA SER A 460 3.34 0.36 10.60
C SER A 460 2.68 -0.97 10.96
N ALA A 461 2.72 -1.97 10.07
CA ALA A 461 2.10 -3.29 10.24
C ALA A 461 3.05 -4.34 10.83
N ARG A 462 2.48 -5.34 11.54
CA ARG A 462 3.08 -6.68 11.76
C ARG A 462 2.72 -7.63 10.62
N VAL A 463 1.42 -7.74 10.31
CA VAL A 463 0.88 -8.48 9.15
C VAL A 463 0.17 -7.51 8.21
N LEU A 464 0.52 -7.53 6.93
CA LEU A 464 -0.18 -6.81 5.86
C LEU A 464 -1.00 -7.79 5.02
N ILE A 465 -2.31 -7.55 4.95
CA ILE A 465 -3.26 -8.26 4.09
C ILE A 465 -3.47 -7.43 2.82
N ASN A 466 -3.07 -7.95 1.66
CA ASN A 466 -3.22 -7.28 0.37
C ASN A 466 -4.43 -7.82 -0.41
N THR A 467 -5.40 -6.94 -0.72
CA THR A 467 -6.55 -7.22 -1.59
C THR A 467 -6.55 -6.35 -2.85
N VAL A 468 -5.40 -5.79 -3.27
CA VAL A 468 -5.26 -4.93 -4.45
C VAL A 468 -4.89 -5.77 -5.68
N GLY A 469 -5.91 -6.25 -6.40
CA GLY A 469 -5.76 -6.90 -7.70
C GLY A 469 -5.96 -5.94 -8.90
N PRO A 470 -5.58 -6.35 -10.13
CA PRO A 470 -4.89 -7.60 -10.46
C PRO A 470 -3.43 -7.59 -9.96
N PHE A 471 -3.03 -8.67 -9.28
CA PHE A 471 -1.78 -8.75 -8.53
C PHE A 471 -0.55 -8.76 -9.43
N ARG A 472 -0.65 -9.28 -10.67
CA ARG A 472 0.48 -9.23 -11.61
C ARG A 472 0.96 -7.81 -11.97
N TYR A 473 0.10 -6.80 -11.77
CA TYR A 473 0.43 -5.40 -12.03
C TYR A 473 0.76 -4.63 -10.75
N TRP A 474 0.05 -4.93 -9.65
CA TRP A 474 0.04 -4.09 -8.44
C TRP A 474 0.58 -4.78 -7.18
N GLY A 475 0.76 -6.11 -7.17
CA GLY A 475 1.16 -6.86 -5.98
C GLY A 475 2.65 -6.80 -5.64
N GLU A 476 3.53 -6.79 -6.65
CA GLU A 476 4.98 -6.87 -6.43
C GLU A 476 5.56 -5.67 -5.65
N PRO A 477 5.15 -4.40 -5.91
CA PRO A 477 5.58 -3.27 -5.08
C PRO A 477 5.22 -3.44 -3.60
N VAL A 478 4.06 -4.04 -3.30
CA VAL A 478 3.59 -4.28 -1.93
C VAL A 478 4.38 -5.39 -1.26
N VAL A 479 4.65 -6.50 -1.96
CA VAL A 479 5.53 -7.58 -1.49
C VAL A 479 6.92 -7.04 -1.20
N LYS A 480 7.49 -6.24 -2.10
CA LYS A 480 8.81 -5.63 -1.91
C LYS A 480 8.84 -4.76 -0.65
N ALA A 481 7.87 -3.85 -0.49
CA ALA A 481 7.79 -2.99 0.69
C ALA A 481 7.68 -3.78 2.00
N CYS A 482 6.93 -4.89 2.02
CA CYS A 482 6.83 -5.76 3.19
C CYS A 482 8.15 -6.49 3.50
N VAL A 483 8.81 -7.05 2.49
CA VAL A 483 10.11 -7.72 2.65
C VAL A 483 11.20 -6.74 3.09
N ASP A 484 11.28 -5.54 2.48
CA ASP A 484 12.23 -4.50 2.88
C ASP A 484 11.99 -4.04 4.35
N ALA A 485 10.74 -4.04 4.82
CA ALA A 485 10.35 -3.64 6.17
C ALA A 485 10.38 -4.77 7.22
N GLY A 486 10.66 -6.03 6.82
CA GLY A 486 10.55 -7.19 7.70
C GLY A 486 9.12 -7.48 8.19
N THR A 487 8.11 -7.12 7.38
CA THR A 487 6.68 -7.25 7.67
C THR A 487 6.13 -8.53 7.05
N ASP A 488 5.29 -9.25 7.78
CA ASP A 488 4.64 -10.46 7.28
C ASP A 488 3.55 -10.07 6.25
N TYR A 489 3.49 -10.73 5.09
CA TYR A 489 2.61 -10.41 3.96
C TYR A 489 1.70 -11.58 3.62
N LEU A 490 0.39 -11.31 3.48
CA LEU A 490 -0.63 -12.24 3.02
C LEU A 490 -1.44 -11.63 1.86
N ASP A 491 -1.83 -12.45 0.87
CA ASP A 491 -2.82 -12.03 -0.15
C ASP A 491 -3.79 -13.12 -0.59
N ILE A 492 -4.82 -12.71 -1.32
CA ILE A 492 -5.88 -13.55 -1.90
C ILE A 492 -5.65 -13.83 -3.40
N CYS A 493 -4.41 -13.83 -3.88
CA CYS A 493 -4.12 -13.91 -5.31
C CYS A 493 -4.49 -15.27 -5.94
N GLY A 494 -5.20 -15.25 -7.07
CA GLY A 494 -5.47 -16.43 -7.91
C GLY A 494 -4.62 -16.52 -9.18
N GLU A 495 -3.54 -15.75 -9.30
CA GLU A 495 -2.76 -15.59 -10.54
C GLU A 495 -1.41 -16.35 -10.46
N PRO A 496 -1.26 -17.54 -11.09
CA PRO A 496 -0.08 -18.41 -10.91
C PRO A 496 1.26 -17.74 -11.27
N GLU A 497 1.24 -16.83 -12.24
CA GLU A 497 2.40 -16.04 -12.65
C GLU A 497 2.93 -15.17 -11.51
N PHE A 498 2.05 -14.46 -10.79
CA PHE A 498 2.44 -13.64 -9.65
C PHE A 498 2.91 -14.52 -8.49
N ILE A 499 2.14 -15.55 -8.17
CA ILE A 499 2.41 -16.49 -7.07
C ILE A 499 3.79 -17.17 -7.24
N GLU A 500 4.13 -17.64 -8.45
CA GLU A 500 5.44 -18.24 -8.75
C GLU A 500 6.57 -17.19 -8.87
N LYS A 501 6.25 -15.95 -9.29
CA LYS A 501 7.24 -14.85 -9.37
C LYS A 501 7.71 -14.42 -7.99
N VAL A 502 6.78 -14.24 -7.05
CA VAL A 502 7.08 -13.90 -5.65
C VAL A 502 8.01 -14.93 -5.03
N GLU A 503 7.78 -16.23 -5.26
CA GLU A 503 8.67 -17.29 -4.79
C GLU A 503 10.05 -17.27 -5.48
N LEU A 504 10.12 -17.05 -6.80
CA LEU A 504 11.40 -17.05 -7.51
C LEU A 504 12.33 -15.91 -7.05
N GLN A 505 11.74 -14.76 -6.75
CA GLN A 505 12.45 -13.52 -6.47
C GLN A 505 12.66 -13.24 -4.96
N TYR A 506 11.65 -13.49 -4.12
CA TYR A 506 11.64 -13.02 -2.73
C TYR A 506 11.90 -14.10 -1.67
N SER A 507 11.99 -15.39 -2.00
CA SER A 507 12.24 -16.45 -1.00
C SER A 507 13.45 -16.18 -0.10
N GLU A 508 14.58 -15.78 -0.69
CA GLU A 508 15.83 -15.54 0.05
C GLU A 508 15.79 -14.21 0.83
N ALA A 509 15.22 -13.16 0.23
CA ALA A 509 15.10 -11.85 0.86
C ALA A 509 14.15 -11.85 2.05
N ALA A 510 12.98 -12.50 1.94
CA ALA A 510 12.03 -12.66 3.04
C ALA A 510 12.61 -13.49 4.20
N ALA A 511 13.35 -14.56 3.89
CA ALA A 511 14.05 -15.35 4.89
C ALA A 511 15.14 -14.55 5.62
N ALA A 512 15.90 -13.72 4.89
CA ALA A 512 16.92 -12.83 5.47
C ALA A 512 16.32 -11.69 6.31
N ALA A 513 15.15 -11.17 5.92
CA ALA A 513 14.40 -10.15 6.65
C ALA A 513 13.65 -10.73 7.88
N GLY A 514 13.50 -12.06 7.98
CA GLY A 514 12.81 -12.72 9.08
C GLY A 514 11.29 -12.68 9.02
N CYS A 515 10.71 -12.38 7.84
CA CYS A 515 9.26 -12.29 7.63
C CYS A 515 8.68 -13.44 6.78
N TYR A 516 7.38 -13.65 6.92
CA TYR A 516 6.59 -14.61 6.18
C TYR A 516 5.89 -13.93 5.01
N VAL A 517 5.99 -14.52 3.81
CA VAL A 517 5.26 -14.05 2.62
C VAL A 517 4.44 -15.22 2.09
N ALA A 518 3.11 -15.14 2.16
CA ALA A 518 2.24 -16.15 1.55
C ALA A 518 1.23 -15.51 0.61
N SER A 519 1.16 -16.07 -0.60
CA SER A 519 0.20 -15.68 -1.63
C SER A 519 -0.82 -16.80 -1.82
N ALA A 520 -1.98 -16.48 -2.40
CA ALA A 520 -3.13 -17.40 -2.54
C ALA A 520 -3.73 -17.89 -1.21
N VAL A 521 -3.68 -17.05 -0.17
CA VAL A 521 -4.32 -17.24 1.15
C VAL A 521 -5.81 -16.89 1.11
N GLY A 522 -6.45 -17.11 -0.04
CA GLY A 522 -7.88 -16.95 -0.29
C GLY A 522 -8.47 -18.25 -0.85
N PHE A 523 -9.68 -18.15 -1.40
CA PHE A 523 -10.38 -19.33 -1.93
C PHE A 523 -9.65 -20.05 -3.07
N ASP A 524 -8.88 -19.33 -3.89
CA ASP A 524 -8.17 -19.88 -5.06
C ASP A 524 -7.08 -20.92 -4.73
N SER A 525 -6.74 -21.14 -3.44
CA SER A 525 -5.88 -22.25 -3.03
C SER A 525 -6.08 -22.76 -1.59
N VAL A 526 -6.54 -21.98 -0.61
CA VAL A 526 -6.65 -22.46 0.78
C VAL A 526 -7.46 -23.76 0.93
N PRO A 527 -8.71 -23.89 0.41
CA PRO A 527 -9.50 -25.11 0.56
C PRO A 527 -8.96 -26.31 -0.24
N GLY A 528 -8.28 -26.08 -1.38
CA GLY A 528 -7.62 -27.15 -2.13
C GLY A 528 -6.34 -27.62 -1.44
N ASP A 529 -5.42 -26.69 -1.18
CA ASP A 529 -4.08 -26.91 -0.64
C ASP A 529 -4.10 -27.48 0.79
N LEU A 530 -4.80 -26.84 1.73
CA LEU A 530 -4.97 -27.40 3.08
C LEU A 530 -6.01 -28.52 3.15
N GLY A 531 -6.97 -28.56 2.22
CA GLY A 531 -7.85 -29.71 2.10
C GLY A 531 -7.06 -30.99 1.82
N ILE A 532 -6.03 -30.90 0.98
CA ILE A 532 -5.11 -32.01 0.72
C ILE A 532 -4.23 -32.31 1.92
N GLU A 533 -3.61 -31.32 2.59
CA GLU A 533 -2.82 -31.59 3.81
C GLU A 533 -3.68 -32.27 4.90
N TYR A 534 -4.94 -31.84 5.06
CA TYR A 534 -5.91 -32.53 5.92
C TYR A 534 -6.11 -33.98 5.50
N THR A 535 -6.41 -34.25 4.21
CA THR A 535 -6.55 -35.63 3.70
C THR A 535 -5.30 -36.48 3.93
N LEU A 536 -4.09 -35.92 3.69
CA LEU A 536 -2.82 -36.61 3.90
C LEU A 536 -2.60 -36.95 5.39
N SER A 537 -3.03 -36.09 6.31
CA SER A 537 -2.87 -36.29 7.76
C SER A 537 -3.69 -37.48 8.32
N LEU A 538 -4.70 -37.95 7.58
CA LEU A 538 -5.53 -39.09 7.96
C LEU A 538 -4.83 -40.44 7.69
N PHE A 539 -3.88 -40.49 6.75
CA PHE A 539 -3.06 -41.69 6.53
C PHE A 539 -2.04 -41.83 7.67
N LYS A 540 -2.25 -42.82 8.54
CA LYS A 540 -1.36 -43.09 9.68
C LYS A 540 -0.24 -44.04 9.29
N PRO A 541 1.04 -43.74 9.60
CA PRO A 541 2.17 -44.63 9.32
C PRO A 541 1.91 -46.05 9.86
N PRO A 542 2.27 -47.12 9.11
CA PRO A 542 3.03 -47.11 7.86
C PRO A 542 2.26 -46.67 6.62
N ALA A 543 0.93 -46.51 6.68
CA ALA A 543 0.13 -46.16 5.51
C ALA A 543 0.49 -44.78 4.94
N ARG A 544 0.53 -44.67 3.61
CA ARG A 544 0.91 -43.45 2.89
C ARG A 544 -0.02 -43.20 1.70
N CYS A 545 -0.58 -41.99 1.63
CA CYS A 545 -1.23 -41.49 0.41
C CYS A 545 -0.22 -41.22 -0.71
N THR A 546 -0.55 -41.66 -1.92
CA THR A 546 0.26 -41.52 -3.14
C THR A 546 -0.50 -40.80 -4.25
N LEU A 547 -1.83 -40.77 -4.21
CA LEU A 547 -2.68 -40.14 -5.21
C LEU A 547 -3.85 -39.42 -4.53
N VAL A 548 -4.13 -38.18 -4.92
CA VAL A 548 -5.35 -37.46 -4.55
C VAL A 548 -6.02 -36.90 -5.81
N GLU A 549 -7.28 -37.25 -6.00
CA GLU A 549 -8.16 -36.64 -6.99
C GLU A 549 -9.11 -35.69 -6.26
N SER A 550 -8.90 -34.38 -6.45
CA SER A 550 -9.63 -33.32 -5.76
C SER A 550 -10.64 -32.67 -6.71
N ALA A 551 -11.91 -32.70 -6.34
CA ALA A 551 -13.02 -32.23 -7.17
C ALA A 551 -13.75 -31.03 -6.53
N LEU A 552 -13.65 -29.86 -7.15
CA LEU A 552 -14.36 -28.65 -6.76
C LEU A 552 -15.77 -28.60 -7.38
N THR A 553 -16.78 -28.51 -6.52
CA THR A 553 -18.15 -28.11 -6.87
C THR A 553 -18.45 -26.74 -6.25
N ILE A 554 -19.00 -25.83 -7.03
CA ILE A 554 -19.66 -24.60 -6.54
C ILE A 554 -21.17 -24.76 -6.76
N SER A 555 -21.96 -24.52 -5.73
CA SER A 555 -23.41 -24.63 -5.75
C SER A 555 -24.02 -23.28 -5.36
N GLY A 556 -24.62 -22.59 -6.33
CA GLY A 556 -25.43 -21.40 -6.09
C GLY A 556 -26.91 -21.76 -5.94
N GLY A 557 -27.69 -20.87 -5.30
CA GLY A 557 -29.15 -21.00 -5.22
C GLY A 557 -29.88 -20.63 -6.51
N ALA A 558 -31.15 -20.25 -6.38
CA ALA A 558 -32.06 -20.07 -7.52
C ALA A 558 -31.61 -18.95 -8.48
N GLN A 559 -30.87 -17.97 -7.98
CA GLN A 559 -30.31 -16.87 -8.78
C GLN A 559 -28.91 -17.15 -9.35
N GLY A 560 -28.34 -18.33 -9.08
CA GLY A 560 -26.99 -18.72 -9.43
C GLY A 560 -25.90 -17.99 -8.62
N PHE A 561 -24.65 -18.23 -8.99
CA PHE A 561 -23.46 -17.58 -8.43
C PHE A 561 -22.98 -16.43 -9.35
N ARG A 562 -22.39 -15.39 -8.75
CA ARG A 562 -21.74 -14.28 -9.48
C ARG A 562 -20.42 -13.85 -8.83
N GLY A 563 -19.49 -13.40 -9.66
CA GLY A 563 -18.27 -12.72 -9.24
C GLY A 563 -18.29 -11.22 -9.57
N HIS A 564 -17.38 -10.48 -8.96
CA HIS A 564 -17.16 -9.06 -9.16
C HIS A 564 -16.04 -8.81 -10.19
N TYR A 565 -16.07 -7.66 -10.86
CA TYR A 565 -15.25 -7.36 -12.04
C TYR A 565 -13.72 -7.63 -11.92
N PRO A 566 -13.01 -7.30 -10.82
CA PRO A 566 -11.57 -7.53 -10.72
C PRO A 566 -11.15 -9.00 -10.83
N THR A 567 -12.01 -9.94 -10.42
CA THR A 567 -11.78 -11.38 -10.62
C THR A 567 -11.81 -11.73 -12.12
N TYR A 568 -12.74 -11.14 -12.88
CA TYR A 568 -12.81 -11.28 -14.33
C TYR A 568 -11.61 -10.63 -15.03
N GLU A 569 -11.22 -9.42 -14.60
CA GLU A 569 -10.04 -8.74 -15.12
C GLU A 569 -8.76 -9.56 -14.91
N SER A 570 -8.60 -10.14 -13.71
CA SER A 570 -7.49 -11.04 -13.36
C SER A 570 -7.48 -12.30 -14.23
N ALA A 571 -8.66 -12.86 -14.55
CA ALA A 571 -8.79 -13.98 -15.48
C ALA A 571 -8.41 -13.59 -16.92
N VAL A 572 -8.91 -12.46 -17.45
CA VAL A 572 -8.54 -11.96 -18.79
C VAL A 572 -7.03 -11.76 -18.90
N ALA A 573 -6.41 -11.17 -17.87
CA ALA A 573 -4.97 -10.97 -17.80
C ALA A 573 -4.19 -12.29 -17.65
N GLY A 574 -4.73 -13.27 -16.91
CA GLY A 574 -4.14 -14.61 -16.74
C GLY A 574 -4.03 -15.39 -18.05
N PHE A 575 -5.10 -15.42 -18.84
CA PHE A 575 -5.07 -16.07 -20.16
C PHE A 575 -4.13 -15.34 -21.14
N ALA A 576 -3.97 -14.02 -20.99
CA ALA A 576 -3.05 -13.23 -21.80
C ALA A 576 -1.57 -13.52 -21.52
N SER A 577 -1.23 -13.93 -20.29
CA SER A 577 0.16 -14.08 -19.82
C SER A 577 0.68 -15.52 -19.82
N ALA A 578 -0.07 -16.48 -20.36
CA ALA A 578 0.32 -17.90 -20.38
C ALA A 578 1.70 -18.19 -20.98
N GLY A 579 2.23 -17.30 -21.83
CA GLY A 579 3.61 -17.34 -22.32
C GLY A 579 4.65 -16.94 -21.27
N GLU A 580 4.39 -15.92 -20.46
CA GLU A 580 5.29 -15.44 -19.41
C GLU A 580 5.38 -16.45 -18.26
N LEU A 581 4.25 -17.03 -17.84
CA LEU A 581 4.23 -18.12 -16.86
C LEU A 581 5.11 -19.32 -17.28
N ARG A 582 5.18 -19.64 -18.59
CA ARG A 582 6.05 -20.70 -19.12
C ARG A 582 7.54 -20.31 -19.05
N LYS A 583 7.89 -19.04 -19.33
CA LYS A 583 9.26 -18.54 -19.19
C LYS A 583 9.70 -18.58 -17.73
N LEU A 584 8.86 -18.05 -16.83
CA LEU A 584 9.08 -18.00 -15.39
C LEU A 584 9.32 -19.40 -14.80
N ARG A 585 8.53 -20.41 -15.21
CA ARG A 585 8.74 -21.81 -14.80
C ARG A 585 10.07 -22.37 -15.28
N LYS A 586 10.47 -22.06 -16.52
CA LYS A 586 11.77 -22.48 -17.06
C LYS A 586 12.93 -21.82 -16.31
N GLU A 587 12.81 -20.52 -15.99
CA GLU A 587 13.80 -19.79 -15.18
C GLU A 587 13.90 -20.37 -13.76
N ALA A 588 12.76 -20.67 -13.12
CA ALA A 588 12.72 -21.30 -11.81
C ALA A 588 13.37 -22.70 -11.81
N GLU A 589 13.08 -23.53 -12.81
CA GLU A 589 13.74 -24.84 -12.99
C GLU A 589 15.25 -24.70 -13.25
N GLN A 590 15.69 -23.65 -13.94
CA GLN A 590 17.12 -23.36 -14.16
C GLN A 590 17.83 -22.85 -12.89
N LYS A 591 17.19 -21.98 -12.10
CA LYS A 591 17.79 -21.35 -10.89
C LYS A 591 17.76 -22.28 -9.67
N LYS A 592 16.63 -22.96 -9.42
CA LYS A 592 16.39 -23.76 -8.22
C LYS A 592 16.48 -25.28 -8.46
N GLY A 593 16.62 -25.71 -9.71
CA GLY A 593 16.47 -27.11 -10.10
C GLY A 593 15.00 -27.54 -10.10
N ARG A 594 14.71 -28.68 -10.75
CA ARG A 594 13.39 -29.29 -10.71
C ARG A 594 13.29 -30.25 -9.52
N VAL A 595 12.35 -29.98 -8.61
CA VAL A 595 12.02 -30.92 -7.53
C VAL A 595 11.29 -32.13 -8.12
N ASP A 596 11.88 -33.32 -7.98
CA ASP A 596 11.21 -34.58 -8.20
C ASP A 596 10.46 -34.99 -6.93
N LEU A 597 9.14 -35.12 -7.01
CA LEU A 597 8.31 -35.49 -5.86
C LEU A 597 8.47 -36.96 -5.43
N LYS A 598 9.08 -37.81 -6.29
CA LYS A 598 9.38 -39.23 -6.01
C LYS A 598 8.21 -39.99 -5.36
N VAL A 599 7.01 -39.76 -5.85
CA VAL A 599 5.79 -40.40 -5.34
C VAL A 599 5.65 -41.78 -5.98
N PRO A 600 5.60 -42.88 -5.19
CA PRO A 600 5.45 -44.23 -5.74
C PRO A 600 4.01 -44.51 -6.18
N GLY A 601 3.83 -45.55 -7.01
CA GLY A 601 2.52 -45.99 -7.50
C GLY A 601 2.01 -45.21 -8.72
N PRO A 602 0.70 -45.26 -9.01
CA PRO A 602 0.12 -44.67 -10.21
C PRO A 602 0.17 -43.14 -10.20
N LYS A 603 0.23 -42.56 -11.40
CA LYS A 603 0.07 -41.11 -11.61
C LYS A 603 -1.42 -40.79 -11.83
N PRO A 604 -1.87 -39.58 -11.44
CA PRO A 604 -3.24 -39.14 -11.70
C PRO A 604 -3.57 -39.22 -13.20
N PRO A 605 -4.81 -39.58 -13.55
CA PRO A 605 -5.24 -39.67 -14.94
C PRO A 605 -5.08 -38.32 -15.63
N ARG A 606 -4.43 -38.32 -16.81
CA ARG A 606 -4.30 -37.12 -17.64
C ARG A 606 -5.62 -36.81 -18.32
N GLN A 607 -6.45 -36.02 -17.64
CA GLN A 607 -7.68 -35.52 -18.21
C GLN A 607 -7.38 -34.38 -19.21
N ALA A 608 -7.58 -34.64 -20.51
CA ALA A 608 -7.35 -33.65 -21.58
C ALA A 608 -8.57 -32.76 -21.89
N GLY A 609 -9.74 -33.11 -21.37
CA GLY A 609 -11.02 -32.46 -21.62
C GLY A 609 -12.09 -32.97 -20.66
N ALA A 610 -13.36 -32.64 -20.89
CA ALA A 610 -14.42 -33.06 -19.97
C ALA A 610 -14.65 -34.59 -20.01
N ALA A 611 -14.85 -35.19 -18.84
CA ALA A 611 -15.16 -36.61 -18.68
C ALA A 611 -16.30 -36.78 -17.66
N TRP A 612 -17.00 -37.92 -17.72
CA TRP A 612 -17.99 -38.27 -16.70
C TRP A 612 -17.32 -39.07 -15.58
N ASP A 613 -17.52 -38.64 -14.33
CA ASP A 613 -17.09 -39.40 -13.15
C ASP A 613 -18.31 -39.94 -12.42
N GLY A 614 -18.48 -41.27 -12.43
CA GLY A 614 -19.59 -41.96 -11.79
C GLY A 614 -19.55 -41.92 -10.25
N ARG A 615 -18.38 -41.67 -9.64
CA ARG A 615 -18.23 -41.53 -8.18
C ARG A 615 -18.80 -40.20 -7.70
N LEU A 616 -18.59 -39.14 -8.52
CA LEU A 616 -19.02 -37.77 -8.24
C LEU A 616 -20.39 -37.44 -8.85
N ASN A 617 -20.96 -38.33 -9.66
CA ASN A 617 -22.17 -38.14 -10.45
C ASN A 617 -22.16 -36.82 -11.26
N ALA A 618 -21.01 -36.48 -11.84
CA ALA A 618 -20.78 -35.18 -12.46
C ALA A 618 -19.82 -35.23 -13.66
N TRP A 619 -19.88 -34.20 -14.50
CA TRP A 619 -18.87 -33.95 -15.53
C TRP A 619 -17.67 -33.25 -14.92
N THR A 620 -16.53 -33.91 -14.88
CA THR A 620 -15.26 -33.32 -14.44
C THR A 620 -14.54 -32.67 -15.63
N PHE A 621 -13.71 -31.66 -15.37
CA PHE A 621 -12.69 -31.16 -16.30
C PHE A 621 -11.51 -30.55 -15.52
N PRO A 622 -10.32 -30.38 -16.14
CA PRO A 622 -9.15 -29.86 -15.42
C PRO A 622 -9.37 -28.43 -14.90
N PHE A 623 -9.09 -28.20 -13.62
CA PHE A 623 -9.17 -26.86 -13.06
C PHE A 623 -8.01 -25.99 -13.58
N MET A 624 -8.32 -24.77 -14.04
CA MET A 624 -7.36 -23.87 -14.70
C MET A 624 -6.84 -22.72 -13.81
N GLY A 625 -7.14 -22.74 -12.51
CA GLY A 625 -6.71 -21.72 -11.53
C GLY A 625 -5.37 -22.00 -10.85
N ALA A 626 -5.18 -21.41 -9.66
CA ALA A 626 -3.90 -21.43 -8.93
C ALA A 626 -3.59 -22.74 -8.20
N ASP A 627 -4.62 -23.45 -7.69
CA ASP A 627 -4.51 -24.69 -6.90
C ASP A 627 -3.37 -25.62 -7.36
N ALA A 628 -3.39 -26.06 -8.62
CA ALA A 628 -2.43 -27.03 -9.14
C ALA A 628 -0.97 -26.54 -9.11
N SER A 629 -0.73 -25.22 -9.12
CA SER A 629 0.62 -24.66 -8.93
C SER A 629 1.00 -24.61 -7.46
N VAL A 630 0.08 -24.15 -6.60
CA VAL A 630 0.29 -24.00 -5.16
C VAL A 630 0.48 -25.36 -4.49
N ILE A 631 -0.43 -26.31 -4.72
CA ILE A 631 -0.35 -27.69 -4.21
C ILE A 631 0.97 -28.36 -4.60
N ARG A 632 1.41 -28.20 -5.85
CA ARG A 632 2.70 -28.76 -6.32
C ARG A 632 3.88 -28.21 -5.50
N ARG A 633 3.83 -26.93 -5.11
CA ARG A 633 4.85 -26.29 -4.26
C ARG A 633 4.75 -26.75 -2.81
N SER A 634 3.54 -26.93 -2.27
CA SER A 634 3.32 -27.54 -0.94
C SER A 634 3.86 -28.96 -0.87
N MET A 635 3.62 -29.77 -1.90
CA MET A 635 4.21 -31.12 -2.01
C MET A 635 5.74 -31.08 -2.15
N ALA A 636 6.30 -30.11 -2.88
CA ALA A 636 7.75 -29.92 -2.93
C ALA A 636 8.33 -29.51 -1.56
N ALA A 637 7.62 -28.69 -0.78
CA ALA A 637 7.99 -28.33 0.58
C ALA A 637 7.94 -29.53 1.54
N ARG A 638 6.94 -30.45 1.38
CA ARG A 638 6.91 -31.75 2.09
C ARG A 638 8.19 -32.55 1.81
N VAL A 639 8.54 -32.75 0.55
CA VAL A 639 9.77 -33.50 0.17
C VAL A 639 11.03 -32.84 0.73
N LYS A 640 11.14 -31.50 0.69
CA LYS A 640 12.26 -30.77 1.29
C LYS A 640 12.35 -30.92 2.81
N ALA A 641 11.22 -31.10 3.49
CA ALA A 641 11.13 -31.39 4.93
C ALA A 641 11.33 -32.88 5.28
N GLY A 642 11.62 -33.74 4.30
CA GLY A 642 11.72 -35.20 4.50
C GLY A 642 10.37 -35.92 4.62
N GLU A 643 9.27 -35.24 4.34
CA GLU A 643 7.92 -35.77 4.47
C GLU A 643 7.40 -36.41 3.15
N PRO A 644 6.58 -37.46 3.23
CA PRO A 644 5.87 -38.02 2.08
C PRO A 644 5.01 -36.99 1.32
N ALA A 645 5.23 -36.86 0.02
CA ALA A 645 4.32 -36.19 -0.92
C ALA A 645 3.38 -37.19 -1.63
N ALA A 646 2.28 -36.67 -2.18
CA ALA A 646 1.35 -37.38 -3.06
C ALA A 646 1.26 -36.70 -4.44
N ASN A 647 0.86 -37.45 -5.47
CA ASN A 647 0.48 -36.87 -6.75
C ASN A 647 -0.95 -36.34 -6.65
N VAL A 648 -1.20 -35.13 -7.16
CA VAL A 648 -2.53 -34.51 -7.08
C VAL A 648 -3.04 -34.15 -8.48
N ALA A 649 -4.33 -34.41 -8.74
CA ALA A 649 -5.10 -33.77 -9.79
C ALA A 649 -6.24 -32.96 -9.18
N VAL A 650 -6.48 -31.76 -9.73
CA VAL A 650 -7.59 -30.88 -9.35
C VAL A 650 -8.52 -30.72 -10.55
N VAL A 651 -9.79 -31.04 -10.35
CA VAL A 651 -10.85 -30.99 -11.36
C VAL A 651 -12.02 -30.15 -10.87
N PHE A 652 -12.74 -29.54 -11.80
CA PHE A 652 -13.99 -28.83 -11.53
C PHE A 652 -15.18 -29.67 -12.01
N THR A 653 -16.29 -29.67 -11.26
CA THR A 653 -17.48 -30.47 -11.57
C THR A 653 -18.61 -29.63 -12.17
N LEU A 654 -19.29 -30.15 -13.20
CA LEU A 654 -20.53 -29.61 -13.77
C LEU A 654 -21.67 -30.64 -13.72
N PRO A 655 -22.91 -30.21 -13.40
CA PRO A 655 -24.03 -31.14 -13.19
C PRO A 655 -24.63 -31.70 -14.49
N SER A 656 -24.28 -31.17 -15.67
CA SER A 656 -24.85 -31.68 -16.94
C SER A 656 -23.96 -31.47 -18.16
N ARG A 657 -24.19 -32.31 -19.18
CA ARG A 657 -23.59 -32.15 -20.52
C ARG A 657 -23.88 -30.80 -21.16
N TYR A 658 -25.03 -30.20 -20.87
CA TYR A 658 -25.41 -28.89 -21.41
C TYR A 658 -24.46 -27.80 -20.90
N TYR A 659 -24.27 -27.71 -19.58
CA TYR A 659 -23.32 -26.76 -19.00
C TYR A 659 -21.88 -27.03 -19.46
N MET A 660 -21.48 -28.30 -19.56
CA MET A 660 -20.17 -28.68 -20.11
C MET A 660 -19.93 -28.12 -21.53
N THR A 661 -20.89 -28.30 -22.45
CA THR A 661 -20.76 -27.79 -23.83
C THR A 661 -20.72 -26.26 -23.87
N LEU A 662 -21.55 -25.57 -23.08
CA LEU A 662 -21.49 -24.12 -22.94
C LEU A 662 -20.12 -23.65 -22.43
N TRP A 663 -19.58 -24.33 -21.41
CA TRP A 663 -18.30 -23.96 -20.79
C TRP A 663 -17.11 -24.18 -21.73
N GLN A 664 -17.13 -25.23 -22.56
CA GLN A 664 -16.12 -25.47 -23.59
C GLN A 664 -16.15 -24.38 -24.68
N GLY A 665 -17.34 -24.06 -25.20
CA GLY A 665 -17.51 -22.99 -26.19
C GLY A 665 -17.09 -21.61 -25.64
N PHE A 666 -17.50 -21.31 -24.40
CA PHE A 666 -17.08 -20.11 -23.67
C PHE A 666 -15.56 -20.06 -23.49
N GLY A 667 -14.94 -21.11 -22.96
CA GLY A 667 -13.51 -21.17 -22.69
C GLY A 667 -12.66 -21.02 -23.95
N ALA A 668 -13.08 -21.61 -25.08
CA ALA A 668 -12.42 -21.45 -26.37
C ALA A 668 -12.51 -20.01 -26.89
N ALA A 669 -13.70 -19.41 -26.89
CA ALA A 669 -13.90 -18.03 -27.32
C ALA A 669 -13.17 -17.02 -26.43
N PHE A 670 -13.25 -17.20 -25.11
CA PHE A 670 -12.56 -16.37 -24.12
C PHE A 670 -11.04 -16.45 -24.29
N SER A 671 -10.48 -17.66 -24.45
CA SER A 671 -9.03 -17.86 -24.68
C SER A 671 -8.55 -17.15 -25.95
N PHE A 672 -9.31 -17.27 -27.05
CA PHE A 672 -8.99 -16.58 -28.31
C PHE A 672 -8.99 -15.06 -28.16
N LEU A 673 -10.02 -14.50 -27.51
CA LEU A 673 -10.14 -13.06 -27.29
C LEU A 673 -9.08 -12.52 -26.32
N ALA A 674 -8.83 -13.21 -25.20
CA ALA A 674 -7.82 -12.83 -24.21
C ALA A 674 -6.39 -12.85 -24.79
N GLY A 675 -6.13 -13.77 -25.74
CA GLY A 675 -4.87 -13.83 -26.48
C GLY A 675 -4.60 -12.63 -27.42
N LYS A 676 -5.61 -11.79 -27.73
CA LYS A 676 -5.46 -10.63 -28.64
C LYS A 676 -5.64 -9.30 -27.88
N PRO A 677 -4.79 -8.27 -28.11
CA PRO A 677 -4.93 -6.98 -27.44
C PRO A 677 -6.28 -6.29 -27.67
N TRP A 678 -6.88 -6.44 -28.85
CA TRP A 678 -8.23 -5.92 -29.14
C TRP A 678 -9.32 -6.75 -28.45
N GLY A 679 -9.15 -8.07 -28.40
CA GLY A 679 -10.11 -8.98 -27.76
C GLY A 679 -10.17 -8.75 -26.25
N ARG A 680 -9.02 -8.53 -25.59
CA ARG A 680 -8.96 -8.09 -24.19
C ARG A 680 -9.75 -6.82 -23.93
N ARG A 681 -9.63 -5.79 -24.79
CA ARG A 681 -10.44 -4.56 -24.65
C ARG A 681 -11.93 -4.85 -24.72
N VAL A 682 -12.36 -5.71 -25.64
CA VAL A 682 -13.77 -6.11 -25.78
C VAL A 682 -14.27 -6.89 -24.55
N LEU A 683 -13.49 -7.87 -24.06
CA LEU A 683 -13.82 -8.63 -22.83
C LEU A 683 -13.99 -7.67 -21.63
N LEU A 684 -12.99 -6.81 -21.39
CA LEU A 684 -12.98 -5.88 -20.25
C LEU A 684 -14.03 -4.77 -20.35
N GLN A 685 -14.43 -4.35 -21.56
CA GLN A 685 -15.48 -3.35 -21.77
C GLN A 685 -16.89 -3.93 -21.57
N TYR A 686 -17.10 -5.21 -21.87
CA TYR A 686 -18.42 -5.85 -21.83
C TYR A 686 -18.43 -7.13 -20.96
N PRO A 687 -17.97 -7.07 -19.69
CA PRO A 687 -17.78 -8.24 -18.83
C PRO A 687 -19.09 -9.02 -18.64
N ARG A 688 -20.22 -8.32 -18.49
CA ARG A 688 -21.55 -8.93 -18.35
C ARG A 688 -21.98 -9.72 -19.59
N MET A 689 -21.60 -9.28 -20.80
CA MET A 689 -21.90 -10.00 -22.04
C MET A 689 -20.97 -11.20 -22.19
N PHE A 690 -19.65 -10.98 -22.08
CA PHE A 690 -18.61 -12.01 -22.19
C PHE A 690 -18.38 -12.79 -20.88
N SER A 691 -19.45 -12.97 -20.10
CA SER A 691 -19.54 -13.92 -18.98
C SER A 691 -20.96 -14.47 -18.78
N TYR A 692 -21.90 -14.18 -19.70
CA TYR A 692 -23.33 -14.49 -19.55
C TYR A 692 -23.93 -13.96 -18.23
N GLY A 693 -23.42 -12.83 -17.74
CA GLY A 693 -23.82 -12.19 -16.49
C GLY A 693 -23.12 -12.71 -15.23
N MET A 694 -22.25 -13.70 -15.32
CA MET A 694 -21.52 -14.24 -14.17
C MET A 694 -20.58 -13.21 -13.52
N PHE A 695 -20.06 -12.24 -14.29
CA PHE A 695 -19.23 -11.16 -13.76
C PHE A 695 -19.73 -9.77 -14.14
N SER A 696 -19.72 -8.84 -13.18
CA SER A 696 -20.09 -7.44 -13.40
C SER A 696 -19.47 -6.48 -12.37
N HIS A 697 -19.68 -5.17 -12.52
CA HIS A 697 -19.17 -4.14 -11.59
C HIS A 697 -20.05 -3.99 -10.32
N GLU A 698 -21.26 -4.54 -10.33
CA GLU A 698 -22.14 -4.59 -9.16
C GLU A 698 -21.76 -5.75 -8.22
N GLY A 699 -21.28 -6.87 -8.78
CA GLY A 699 -20.95 -8.09 -8.02
C GLY A 699 -22.18 -8.95 -7.69
N PRO A 700 -22.04 -9.98 -6.84
CA PRO A 700 -23.16 -10.75 -6.33
C PRO A 700 -24.04 -9.94 -5.37
N SER A 701 -25.34 -10.23 -5.34
CA SER A 701 -26.23 -9.74 -4.28
C SER A 701 -26.01 -10.49 -2.97
N GLU A 702 -26.44 -9.90 -1.84
CA GLU A 702 -26.40 -10.56 -0.53
C GLU A 702 -27.10 -11.93 -0.53
N GLN A 703 -28.26 -12.03 -1.21
CA GLN A 703 -28.96 -13.30 -1.38
C GLN A 703 -28.15 -14.31 -2.21
N GLN A 704 -27.53 -13.90 -3.31
CA GLN A 704 -26.66 -14.78 -4.10
C GLN A 704 -25.46 -15.28 -3.29
N MET A 705 -24.91 -14.44 -2.40
CA MET A 705 -23.86 -14.89 -1.48
C MET A 705 -24.40 -15.82 -0.39
N ALA A 706 -25.54 -15.51 0.23
CA ALA A 706 -26.15 -16.36 1.26
C ALA A 706 -26.55 -17.76 0.74
N GLU A 707 -26.96 -17.85 -0.52
CA GLU A 707 -27.35 -19.11 -1.17
C GLU A 707 -26.19 -19.85 -1.88
N THR A 708 -24.99 -19.27 -1.97
CA THR A 708 -23.84 -19.93 -2.61
C THR A 708 -22.96 -20.64 -1.59
N THR A 709 -22.53 -21.85 -1.94
CA THR A 709 -21.58 -22.68 -1.17
C THR A 709 -20.54 -23.29 -2.09
N PHE A 710 -19.42 -23.74 -1.52
CA PHE A 710 -18.46 -24.60 -2.21
C PHE A 710 -18.30 -25.94 -1.48
N ARG A 711 -17.85 -26.95 -2.23
CA ARG A 711 -17.24 -28.16 -1.67
C ARG A 711 -16.07 -28.63 -2.53
N PHE A 712 -14.97 -28.99 -1.89
CA PHE A 712 -13.94 -29.87 -2.45
C PHE A 712 -14.22 -31.28 -1.95
N THR A 713 -14.25 -32.26 -2.84
CA THR A 713 -14.27 -33.69 -2.49
C THR A 713 -12.95 -34.30 -2.94
N ASN A 714 -12.14 -34.75 -1.97
CA ASN A 714 -10.86 -35.39 -2.22
C ASN A 714 -11.04 -36.90 -2.12
N ILE A 715 -10.76 -37.62 -3.20
CA ILE A 715 -10.65 -39.08 -3.22
C ILE A 715 -9.15 -39.39 -3.18
N ALA A 716 -8.66 -39.78 -2.00
CA ALA A 716 -7.26 -40.08 -1.78
C ALA A 716 -7.02 -41.59 -1.73
N LYS A 717 -5.98 -42.03 -2.42
CA LYS A 717 -5.53 -43.41 -2.50
C LYS A 717 -4.09 -43.54 -2.01
N GLY A 718 -3.78 -44.66 -1.37
CA GLY A 718 -2.48 -44.92 -0.78
C GLY A 718 -2.22 -46.40 -0.54
N TYR A 719 -1.02 -46.71 -0.03
CA TYR A 719 -0.61 -48.06 0.30
C TYR A 719 -0.53 -48.22 1.83
N SER A 720 -1.11 -49.29 2.39
CA SER A 720 -1.06 -49.61 3.82
C SER A 720 0.37 -49.85 4.31
N ALA A 721 1.21 -50.49 3.49
CA ALA A 721 2.65 -50.68 3.72
C ALA A 721 3.52 -49.47 3.32
N GLY A 722 2.91 -48.32 2.98
CA GLY A 722 3.60 -47.08 2.65
C GLY A 722 4.17 -46.97 1.22
N ALA A 723 4.33 -48.10 0.53
CA ALA A 723 4.75 -48.21 -0.86
C ALA A 723 4.19 -49.51 -1.49
N PRO A 724 4.04 -49.56 -2.83
CA PRO A 724 3.72 -50.82 -3.52
C PRO A 724 4.83 -51.84 -3.27
N GLN A 725 4.46 -53.06 -2.90
CA GLN A 725 5.39 -54.17 -2.68
C GLN A 725 5.83 -54.82 -4.01
N SER A 726 5.01 -54.67 -5.06
CA SER A 726 5.25 -55.23 -6.39
C SER A 726 5.04 -54.19 -7.53
N PRO A 727 5.75 -54.31 -8.66
CA PRO A 727 5.55 -53.41 -9.80
C PRO A 727 4.14 -53.55 -10.39
N GLY A 728 3.38 -52.45 -10.37
CA GLY A 728 2.00 -52.40 -10.90
C GLY A 728 0.90 -52.63 -9.86
N GLU A 729 1.25 -52.82 -8.58
CA GLU A 729 0.31 -52.94 -7.47
C GLU A 729 -0.59 -51.69 -7.34
N GLU A 730 -1.90 -51.91 -7.26
CA GLU A 730 -2.87 -50.83 -7.04
C GLU A 730 -2.91 -50.41 -5.56
N PRO A 731 -3.20 -49.13 -5.25
CA PRO A 731 -3.38 -48.67 -3.86
C PRO A 731 -4.51 -49.42 -3.13
N ASP A 732 -4.25 -49.93 -1.92
CA ASP A 732 -5.16 -50.72 -1.10
C ASP A 732 -5.91 -49.91 -0.02
N VAL A 733 -5.51 -48.66 0.23
CA VAL A 733 -6.18 -47.74 1.16
C VAL A 733 -6.84 -46.61 0.39
N GLU A 734 -8.14 -46.40 0.62
CA GLU A 734 -8.90 -45.25 0.14
C GLU A 734 -9.42 -44.43 1.33
N ILE A 735 -9.23 -43.11 1.29
CA ILE A 735 -9.80 -42.16 2.24
C ILE A 735 -10.46 -41.04 1.43
N ILE A 736 -11.72 -40.75 1.75
CA ILE A 736 -12.47 -39.67 1.11
C ILE A 736 -12.71 -38.57 2.13
N THR A 737 -12.41 -37.33 1.77
CA THR A 737 -12.68 -36.16 2.61
C THR A 737 -13.43 -35.09 1.84
N ARG A 738 -14.27 -34.34 2.55
CA ARG A 738 -15.00 -33.19 2.03
C ARG A 738 -14.61 -31.94 2.82
N ILE A 739 -14.23 -30.90 2.09
CA ILE A 739 -13.99 -29.55 2.64
C ILE A 739 -15.11 -28.69 2.08
N SER A 740 -15.93 -28.08 2.93
CA SER A 740 -17.10 -27.30 2.49
C SER A 740 -17.27 -26.01 3.29
N GLY A 741 -17.93 -25.03 2.70
CA GLY A 741 -18.10 -23.72 3.36
C GLY A 741 -19.10 -22.79 2.65
N PRO A 742 -19.21 -21.55 3.14
CA PRO A 742 -20.09 -20.52 2.59
C PRO A 742 -19.59 -20.05 1.21
N GLU A 743 -20.13 -18.94 0.71
CA GLU A 743 -19.77 -18.38 -0.60
C GLU A 743 -18.23 -18.26 -0.77
N PRO A 744 -17.68 -18.75 -1.90
CA PRO A 744 -16.24 -18.92 -2.05
C PRO A 744 -15.46 -17.60 -2.18
N GLY A 745 -15.90 -16.66 -3.02
CA GLY A 745 -15.12 -15.51 -3.47
C GLY A 745 -14.92 -14.40 -2.44
N TYR A 746 -15.84 -14.24 -1.49
CA TYR A 746 -15.89 -13.11 -0.55
C TYR A 746 -16.08 -13.56 0.89
N ILE A 747 -17.03 -14.44 1.18
CA ILE A 747 -17.28 -14.88 2.57
C ILE A 747 -16.16 -15.81 3.03
N ALA A 748 -16.01 -16.97 2.38
CA ALA A 748 -14.95 -17.93 2.70
C ALA A 748 -13.55 -17.34 2.49
N CYS A 749 -13.36 -16.59 1.38
CA CYS A 749 -12.11 -15.89 1.09
C CYS A 749 -11.66 -14.95 2.23
N SER A 750 -12.59 -14.19 2.82
CA SER A 750 -12.29 -13.31 3.95
C SER A 750 -11.97 -14.10 5.22
N ILE A 751 -12.76 -15.15 5.52
CA ILE A 751 -12.50 -16.06 6.64
C ILE A 751 -11.08 -16.64 6.55
N PHE A 752 -10.67 -17.12 5.37
CA PHE A 752 -9.33 -17.66 5.17
C PHE A 752 -8.23 -16.65 5.52
N ILE A 753 -8.21 -15.50 4.85
CA ILE A 753 -7.07 -14.58 5.02
C ILE A 753 -7.02 -13.92 6.40
N VAL A 754 -8.17 -13.66 7.02
CA VAL A 754 -8.22 -13.11 8.39
C VAL A 754 -7.76 -14.16 9.41
N GLN A 755 -8.28 -15.39 9.35
CA GLN A 755 -7.84 -16.44 10.28
C GLN A 755 -6.36 -16.81 10.07
N ALA A 756 -5.82 -16.67 8.85
CA ALA A 756 -4.40 -16.84 8.58
C ALA A 756 -3.58 -15.73 9.26
N ALA A 757 -3.95 -14.46 9.10
CA ALA A 757 -3.29 -13.33 9.75
C ALA A 757 -3.26 -13.47 11.29
N VAL A 758 -4.39 -13.85 11.90
CA VAL A 758 -4.47 -14.12 13.34
C VAL A 758 -3.57 -15.28 13.74
N THR A 759 -3.52 -16.36 12.95
CA THR A 759 -2.61 -17.50 13.21
C THR A 759 -1.14 -17.10 13.14
N LEU A 760 -0.73 -16.24 12.19
CA LEU A 760 0.65 -15.73 12.10
C LEU A 760 1.05 -14.93 13.34
N LEU A 761 0.11 -14.16 13.89
CA LEU A 761 0.32 -13.32 15.08
C LEU A 761 0.40 -14.14 16.39
N GLU A 762 -0.38 -15.22 16.49
CA GLU A 762 -0.57 -15.99 17.74
C GLU A 762 0.26 -17.28 17.83
N GLU A 763 0.64 -17.90 16.71
CA GLU A 763 1.25 -19.24 16.67
C GLU A 763 2.60 -19.26 15.91
N ARG A 764 3.36 -18.17 16.02
CA ARG A 764 4.63 -17.94 15.29
C ARG A 764 5.72 -18.99 15.62
N ASP A 765 5.57 -19.71 16.73
CA ASP A 765 6.40 -20.85 17.17
C ASP A 765 6.15 -22.15 16.38
N LYS A 766 4.95 -22.32 15.80
CA LYS A 766 4.56 -23.52 15.04
C LYS A 766 4.77 -23.39 13.53
N LEU A 767 5.09 -22.17 13.07
CA LEU A 767 5.36 -21.89 11.66
C LEU A 767 6.70 -22.50 11.22
N PRO A 768 6.89 -22.77 9.91
CA PRO A 768 8.22 -23.06 9.33
C PRO A 768 9.16 -21.86 9.50
N ALA A 769 10.42 -22.00 9.05
CA ALA A 769 11.33 -20.85 8.98
C ALA A 769 10.77 -19.71 8.07
N PRO A 770 11.07 -18.44 8.35
CA PRO A 770 10.69 -17.30 7.50
C PRO A 770 11.09 -17.44 6.03
N GLY A 771 10.36 -16.75 5.15
CA GLY A 771 10.49 -16.88 3.69
C GLY A 771 9.15 -16.84 2.95
N VAL A 772 9.18 -17.18 1.67
CA VAL A 772 7.97 -17.30 0.83
C VAL A 772 7.38 -18.72 0.95
N HIS A 773 6.08 -18.81 1.25
CA HIS A 773 5.35 -20.05 1.51
C HIS A 773 4.04 -20.15 0.72
N THR A 774 3.49 -21.37 0.65
CA THR A 774 2.08 -21.63 0.29
C THR A 774 1.22 -21.64 1.56
N PRO A 775 -0.12 -21.55 1.45
CA PRO A 775 -1.01 -21.69 2.61
C PRO A 775 -0.76 -22.99 3.39
N ALA A 776 -0.60 -24.12 2.70
CA ALA A 776 -0.27 -25.39 3.34
C ALA A 776 1.11 -25.39 4.01
N SER A 777 2.18 -24.98 3.30
CA SER A 777 3.53 -25.07 3.85
C SER A 777 3.72 -24.15 5.07
N LEU A 778 2.97 -23.05 5.14
CA LEU A 778 2.95 -22.12 6.27
C LEU A 778 2.09 -22.62 7.45
N LEU A 779 0.84 -23.02 7.20
CA LEU A 779 -0.20 -23.11 8.25
C LEU A 779 -0.54 -24.53 8.71
N ARG A 780 -0.15 -25.60 7.99
CA ARG A 780 -0.61 -26.98 8.28
C ARG A 780 -0.26 -27.57 9.65
N ARG A 781 0.64 -26.93 10.42
CA ARG A 781 1.07 -27.35 11.78
C ARG A 781 0.50 -26.47 12.90
N THR A 782 -0.47 -25.61 12.57
CA THR A 782 -1.10 -24.63 13.48
C THR A 782 -2.57 -24.99 13.73
N THR A 783 -3.26 -24.26 14.64
CA THR A 783 -4.72 -24.43 14.83
C THR A 783 -5.59 -23.85 13.71
N TYR A 784 -5.00 -23.40 12.60
CA TYR A 784 -5.71 -22.71 11.52
C TYR A 784 -6.93 -23.50 10.99
N ILE A 785 -6.85 -24.83 10.82
CA ILE A 785 -8.00 -25.65 10.40
C ILE A 785 -9.14 -25.59 11.44
N GLU A 786 -8.84 -25.68 12.74
CA GLU A 786 -9.87 -25.54 13.78
C GLU A 786 -10.46 -24.12 13.82
N ARG A 787 -9.66 -23.07 13.54
CA ARG A 787 -10.16 -21.69 13.41
C ARG A 787 -11.15 -21.56 12.26
N LEU A 788 -10.84 -22.15 11.09
CA LEU A 788 -11.74 -22.20 9.94
C LEU A 788 -13.04 -22.95 10.24
N GLN A 789 -12.97 -24.06 10.98
CA GLN A 789 -14.15 -24.81 11.44
C GLN A 789 -15.06 -23.97 12.35
N ARG A 790 -14.49 -23.21 13.30
CA ARG A 790 -15.26 -22.26 14.15
C ARG A 790 -15.94 -21.14 13.37
N ARG A 791 -15.48 -20.85 12.14
CA ARG A 791 -16.06 -19.86 11.22
C ARG A 791 -16.96 -20.48 10.13
N GLY A 792 -17.26 -21.79 10.22
CA GLY A 792 -18.22 -22.46 9.33
C GLY A 792 -17.62 -23.13 8.09
N VAL A 793 -16.28 -23.26 8.00
CA VAL A 793 -15.63 -24.07 6.96
C VAL A 793 -15.35 -25.47 7.52
N LYS A 794 -16.07 -26.47 7.03
CA LYS A 794 -15.97 -27.85 7.50
C LYS A 794 -14.83 -28.59 6.81
N PHE A 795 -14.18 -29.46 7.57
CA PHE A 795 -13.22 -30.47 7.09
C PHE A 795 -13.69 -31.81 7.66
N GLU A 796 -14.17 -32.70 6.80
CA GLU A 796 -14.90 -33.91 7.18
C GLU A 796 -14.29 -35.12 6.44
N GLN A 797 -14.15 -36.26 7.13
CA GLN A 797 -13.93 -37.56 6.48
C GLN A 797 -15.29 -38.18 6.15
N LEU A 798 -15.42 -38.78 4.98
CA LEU A 798 -16.62 -39.47 4.52
C LEU A 798 -16.40 -40.98 4.48
N GLU A 799 -17.45 -41.74 4.74
CA GLU A 799 -17.51 -43.16 4.39
C GLU A 799 -17.61 -43.31 2.87
N SER A 800 -17.01 -44.35 2.27
CA SER A 800 -16.96 -44.50 0.80
C SER A 800 -18.33 -44.63 0.11
N ALA A 801 -19.42 -44.84 0.85
CA ALA A 801 -20.79 -44.79 0.32
C ALA A 801 -21.35 -43.35 0.19
N ALA A 802 -20.82 -42.37 0.93
CA ALA A 802 -21.35 -41.01 1.07
C ALA A 802 -20.75 -39.99 0.06
N VAL A 803 -20.16 -40.49 -1.03
CA VAL A 803 -19.62 -39.65 -2.12
C VAL A 803 -20.74 -39.04 -2.96
N GLN A 804 -21.82 -39.81 -3.15
CA GLN A 804 -23.08 -39.40 -3.79
C GLN A 804 -23.81 -38.35 -2.93
#